data_AF-A0A9E7KF38-F1
#
_entry.id   AF-A0A9E7KF38-F1
#
_cell.length_a   1.000
_cell.length_b   1.000
_cell.length_c   1.000
_cell.angle_alpha   90.00
_cell.angle_beta   90.00
_cell.angle_gamma   90.00
#
_symmetry.space_group_name_H-M   'P 1'
#
loop_
_entity.id
_entity.type
_entity.pdbx_description
1 polymer ?
#
loop_
_entity_poly.entity_id
_entity_poly.type
_entity_poly.pdbx_seq_one_letter_code
_entity_poly.pdbx_strand_id
1 'polypeptide(L)'
;MSSGSFSKVAVIGSGISGAVCASILAAGGVSVTVFETGRGAGGRMSQRRETTEDGRVLFFDHGAPYFSVSDKEVMGVVRSWEARGLVSEWQVPFGSFDQSTGKYVDFDKDETTKKYVGVPGMNSICKALCSDPGVEAKYGITVGKVDWLCDRNLWSLISLDGQDLGQFDGVVASDKNVVSARFTGVTGRPPPLDITSSPDLAILSQDIPVRSCFALMLAFSEPLSSIPLKGVSFKNSQLLSWAYCDSSKPGRSHASSNCECWVLHSTAEYAQGVIARTGLKKLSSDALSKVAEELLHEFEATGINIPHPFFMKAHRWGSAFPAIAIGGDGKCLWDKNKRLAICGDFCASPNVEGFKMGLKLQSLRNFDAFPRAEQHLLQKTRSGAVVSIIGLIIMATLFVHELKYYLTTYTVHQMSVDVKRGETLPIHINMTFPSLPCEVLSVDAIDMSGKHEVDLHTNIWKLRLTREGHITGTEYLSDLVEKEHSAHKHGDSNDHHEDPNKNKNEHGLGSDAETMIKNVKNAMENGEGCQVFGVLDVQRVAGNFHVSVHGLNIFVAQQIFDGAKNVNVSHVIHDLSFGPKYPGIHNPLDGTTRILHDTSGTFKYYIKIVPTEYRDLSHRVMPTNQFSVTEYFVPIRAIDRSWPAVYFLYDLSPIIVTIKEERRSFLHFITRLCAVLGGTFALTGMLDRWMYRIIEAFTKSKTGSILR
;
A
#
# COMPACT_ATOMS: atom_id res chain seq x y z
N MET A 1 -36.53 13.63 -15.85
CA MET A 1 -35.99 14.68 -14.97
C MET A 1 -36.93 14.83 -13.78
N SER A 2 -36.67 14.13 -12.67
CA SER A 2 -37.32 14.43 -11.39
C SER A 2 -36.26 15.04 -10.48
N SER A 3 -36.51 16.25 -10.00
CA SER A 3 -35.65 16.96 -9.05
C SER A 3 -35.54 16.15 -7.75
N GLY A 4 -34.44 15.43 -7.57
CA GLY A 4 -34.13 14.76 -6.31
C GLY A 4 -33.93 15.81 -5.21
N SER A 5 -34.75 15.77 -4.17
CA SER A 5 -34.57 16.63 -2.99
C SER A 5 -33.27 16.24 -2.30
N PHE A 6 -32.25 17.09 -2.38
CA PHE A 6 -31.02 16.94 -1.59
C PHE A 6 -31.36 17.08 -0.10
N SER A 7 -30.93 16.14 0.73
CA SER A 7 -31.05 16.26 2.19
C SER A 7 -30.30 17.51 2.68
N LYS A 8 -30.95 18.31 3.53
CA LYS A 8 -30.40 19.55 4.09
C LYS A 8 -30.01 19.34 5.55
N VAL A 9 -28.78 19.69 5.91
CA VAL A 9 -28.28 19.56 7.29
C VAL A 9 -27.76 20.91 7.79
N ALA A 10 -28.18 21.30 8.99
CA ALA A 10 -27.61 22.44 9.68
C ALA A 10 -26.45 22.01 10.59
N VAL A 11 -25.32 22.69 10.49
CA VAL A 11 -24.18 22.53 11.41
C VAL A 11 -24.07 23.79 12.25
N ILE A 12 -24.19 23.67 13.57
CA ILE A 12 -24.08 24.79 14.51
C ILE A 12 -22.64 24.81 15.05
N GLY A 13 -21.88 25.82 14.65
CA GLY A 13 -20.47 26.01 14.94
C GLY A 13 -19.55 25.70 13.75
N SER A 14 -18.59 26.60 13.50
CA SER A 14 -17.57 26.49 12.44
C SER A 14 -16.15 26.29 12.98
N GLY A 15 -16.05 25.76 14.21
CA GLY A 15 -14.80 25.20 14.73
C GLY A 15 -14.39 23.96 13.93
N ILE A 16 -13.19 23.44 14.19
CA ILE A 16 -12.63 22.33 13.40
C ILE A 16 -13.56 21.11 13.29
N SER A 17 -14.24 20.72 14.37
CA SER A 17 -15.17 19.59 14.35
C SER A 17 -16.39 19.84 13.45
N GLY A 18 -16.95 21.06 13.51
CA GLY A 18 -18.08 21.46 12.65
C GLY A 18 -17.66 21.61 11.19
N ALA A 19 -16.52 22.24 10.93
CA ALA A 19 -15.98 22.44 9.58
C ALA A 19 -15.64 21.11 8.89
N VAL A 20 -14.98 20.17 9.60
CA VAL A 20 -14.70 18.82 9.09
C VAL A 20 -15.99 18.05 8.83
N CYS A 21 -16.95 18.11 9.76
CA CYS A 21 -18.24 17.45 9.57
C CYS A 21 -19.00 18.01 8.36
N ALA A 22 -19.02 19.32 8.19
CA ALA A 22 -19.67 19.99 7.06
C ALA A 22 -19.05 19.57 5.72
N SER A 23 -17.72 19.62 5.62
CA SER A 23 -16.98 19.22 4.41
C SER A 23 -17.24 17.74 4.06
N ILE A 24 -17.24 16.84 5.05
CA ILE A 24 -17.52 15.41 4.85
C ILE A 24 -18.95 15.15 4.39
N LEU A 25 -19.94 15.80 5.02
CA LEU A 25 -21.35 15.65 4.65
C LEU A 25 -21.59 16.19 3.22
N ALA A 26 -21.00 17.34 2.89
CA ALA A 26 -21.08 17.93 1.56
C ALA A 26 -20.44 17.04 0.48
N ALA A 27 -19.27 16.46 0.76
CA ALA A 27 -18.65 15.46 -0.11
C ALA A 27 -19.52 14.20 -0.31
N GLY A 28 -20.41 13.90 0.64
CA GLY A 28 -21.42 12.85 0.55
C GLY A 28 -22.69 13.23 -0.23
N GLY A 29 -22.78 14.45 -0.77
CA GLY A 29 -23.93 14.94 -1.54
C GLY A 29 -25.03 15.57 -0.68
N VAL A 30 -24.78 15.84 0.61
CA VAL A 30 -25.72 16.55 1.50
C VAL A 30 -25.53 18.05 1.33
N SER A 31 -26.63 18.82 1.27
CA SER A 31 -26.55 20.29 1.31
C SER A 31 -26.38 20.74 2.76
N VAL A 32 -25.27 21.40 3.08
CA VAL A 32 -24.94 21.77 4.46
C VAL A 32 -24.95 23.27 4.64
N THR A 33 -25.68 23.76 5.65
CA THR A 33 -25.59 25.15 6.09
C THR A 33 -24.91 25.22 7.46
N VAL A 34 -23.77 25.92 7.54
CA VAL A 34 -23.02 26.13 8.80
C VAL A 34 -23.44 27.47 9.40
N PHE A 35 -23.83 27.48 10.67
CA PHE A 35 -24.15 28.69 11.43
C PHE A 35 -23.09 28.95 12.48
N GLU A 36 -22.51 30.15 12.46
CA GLU A 36 -21.45 30.55 13.39
C GLU A 36 -21.74 31.92 14.01
N THR A 37 -21.66 31.99 15.34
CA THR A 37 -21.79 33.24 16.10
C THR A 37 -20.66 34.22 15.81
N GLY A 38 -19.44 33.72 15.64
CA GLY A 38 -18.28 34.51 15.25
C GLY A 38 -18.41 35.13 13.85
N ARG A 39 -17.61 36.17 13.58
CA ARG A 39 -17.58 36.86 12.27
C ARG A 39 -16.84 36.06 11.17
N GLY A 40 -16.40 34.84 11.46
CA GLY A 40 -15.64 34.01 10.53
C GLY A 40 -15.33 32.64 11.14
N ALA A 41 -14.85 31.72 10.30
CA ALA A 41 -14.57 30.35 10.71
C ALA A 41 -13.36 30.22 11.64
N GLY A 42 -13.34 29.13 12.42
CA GLY A 42 -12.19 28.70 13.22
C GLY A 42 -12.53 28.38 14.67
N GLY A 43 -13.51 29.04 15.27
CA GLY A 43 -13.80 28.90 16.71
C GLY A 43 -12.53 29.13 17.55
N ARG A 44 -12.09 28.10 18.27
CA ARG A 44 -10.83 28.14 19.05
C ARG A 44 -9.56 28.00 18.22
N MET A 45 -9.65 27.75 16.91
CA MET A 45 -8.55 27.86 15.96
C MET A 45 -8.55 29.22 15.25
N SER A 46 -9.26 30.22 15.79
CA SER A 46 -9.40 31.51 15.13
C SER A 46 -8.12 32.35 15.13
N GLN A 47 -7.91 33.07 14.03
CA GLN A 47 -6.89 34.10 13.91
C GLN A 47 -7.54 35.47 14.05
N ARG A 48 -6.98 36.31 14.92
CA ARG A 48 -7.39 37.69 15.14
C ARG A 48 -6.68 38.59 14.14
N ARG A 49 -7.43 39.49 13.50
CA ARG A 49 -6.90 40.59 12.70
C ARG A 49 -7.10 41.89 13.47
N GLU A 50 -6.05 42.68 13.64
CA GLU A 50 -6.09 44.00 14.26
C GLU A 50 -5.40 45.01 13.34
N THR A 51 -5.91 46.23 13.30
CA THR A 51 -5.28 47.33 12.55
C THR A 51 -4.79 48.35 13.57
N THR A 52 -3.51 48.67 13.52
CA THR A 52 -2.87 49.66 14.41
C THR A 52 -3.20 51.08 13.95
N GLU A 53 -2.93 52.08 14.81
CA GLU A 53 -3.21 53.49 14.50
C GLU A 53 -2.44 53.99 13.27
N ASP A 54 -1.25 53.45 13.03
CA ASP A 54 -0.43 53.74 11.85
C ASP A 54 -0.80 52.88 10.62
N GLY A 55 -1.92 52.15 10.67
CA GLY A 55 -2.50 51.43 9.54
C GLY A 55 -1.90 50.05 9.26
N ARG A 56 -0.95 49.56 10.07
CA ARG A 56 -0.42 48.20 9.91
C ARG A 56 -1.49 47.17 10.29
N VAL A 57 -1.52 46.07 9.56
CA VAL A 57 -2.45 44.96 9.84
C VAL A 57 -1.68 43.85 10.52
N LEU A 58 -2.05 43.55 11.76
CA LEU A 58 -1.48 42.48 12.57
C LEU A 58 -2.40 41.27 12.59
N PHE A 59 -1.80 40.09 12.61
CA PHE A 59 -2.50 38.81 12.67
C PHE A 59 -1.97 37.98 13.84
N PHE A 60 -2.87 37.43 14.65
CA PHE A 60 -2.53 36.62 15.81
C PHE A 60 -3.35 35.34 15.84
N ASP A 61 -2.70 34.18 15.86
CA ASP A 61 -3.37 32.92 16.20
C ASP A 61 -3.65 32.86 17.71
N HIS A 62 -4.58 33.70 18.17
CA HIS A 62 -4.91 33.91 19.59
C HIS A 62 -5.66 32.74 20.26
N GLY A 63 -5.95 31.68 19.52
CA GLY A 63 -6.63 30.46 19.99
C GLY A 63 -5.65 29.30 20.17
N ALA A 64 -5.84 28.22 19.40
CA ALA A 64 -4.94 27.08 19.37
C ALA A 64 -3.60 27.51 18.73
N PRO A 65 -2.46 27.39 19.45
CA PRO A 65 -1.17 27.85 18.94
C PRO A 65 -0.61 26.91 17.88
N TYR A 66 -0.77 25.61 18.09
CA TYR A 66 -0.44 24.51 17.19
C TYR A 66 -1.28 23.30 17.56
N PHE A 67 -1.19 22.23 16.78
CA PHE A 67 -1.71 20.92 17.15
C PHE A 67 -0.72 19.81 16.83
N SER A 68 -0.76 18.76 17.63
CA SER A 68 -0.10 17.49 17.37
C SER A 68 -1.13 16.43 17.00
N VAL A 69 -0.67 15.35 16.38
CA VAL A 69 -1.52 14.24 15.97
C VAL A 69 -0.81 12.95 16.30
N SER A 70 -1.51 12.05 16.98
CA SER A 70 -1.02 10.74 17.38
C SER A 70 -1.74 9.61 16.65
N ASP A 71 -2.98 9.86 16.22
CA ASP A 71 -3.87 8.92 15.57
C ASP A 71 -3.61 8.80 14.06
N LYS A 72 -3.51 7.56 13.57
CA LYS A 72 -3.19 7.28 12.17
C LYS A 72 -4.29 7.71 11.18
N GLU A 73 -5.56 7.65 11.57
CA GLU A 73 -6.68 8.09 10.72
C GLU A 73 -6.68 9.61 10.58
N VAL A 74 -6.48 10.31 11.70
CA VAL A 74 -6.36 11.77 11.74
C VAL A 74 -5.15 12.24 10.94
N MET A 75 -4.01 11.53 11.02
CA MET A 75 -2.83 11.81 10.20
C MET A 75 -3.09 11.74 8.70
N GLY A 76 -3.94 10.81 8.24
CA GLY A 76 -4.33 10.72 6.83
C GLY A 76 -5.03 11.99 6.34
N VAL A 77 -5.90 12.56 7.18
CA VAL A 77 -6.63 13.81 6.88
C VAL A 77 -5.69 15.01 6.88
N VAL A 78 -4.80 15.11 7.88
CA VAL A 78 -3.82 16.20 7.97
C VAL A 78 -2.86 16.19 6.79
N ARG A 79 -2.43 15.01 6.30
CA ARG A 79 -1.65 14.91 5.05
C ARG A 79 -2.40 15.44 3.84
N SER A 80 -3.73 15.26 3.77
CA SER A 80 -4.55 15.84 2.71
C SER A 80 -4.59 17.37 2.79
N TRP A 81 -4.62 17.92 4.00
CA TRP A 81 -4.56 19.37 4.22
C TRP A 81 -3.19 19.95 3.90
N GLU A 82 -2.12 19.24 4.22
CA GLU A 82 -0.74 19.59 3.86
C GLU A 82 -0.57 19.60 2.33
N ALA A 83 -1.08 18.58 1.63
CA ALA A 83 -1.08 18.54 0.16
C ALA A 83 -1.90 19.68 -0.49
N ARG A 84 -2.93 20.20 0.21
CA ARG A 84 -3.71 21.38 -0.20
C ARG A 84 -3.04 22.71 0.20
N GLY A 85 -1.90 22.67 0.88
CA GLY A 85 -1.23 23.87 1.41
C GLY A 85 -1.96 24.55 2.58
N LEU A 86 -2.91 23.87 3.22
CA LEU A 86 -3.70 24.41 4.33
C LEU A 86 -3.00 24.28 5.68
N VAL A 87 -2.05 23.35 5.80
CA VAL A 87 -1.31 23.04 7.02
C VAL A 87 0.17 22.86 6.69
N SER A 88 1.05 23.22 7.63
CA SER A 88 2.48 22.93 7.55
C SER A 88 3.05 22.63 8.94
N GLU A 89 4.18 21.92 8.98
CA GLU A 89 4.93 21.66 10.20
C GLU A 89 5.63 22.94 10.70
N TRP A 90 5.49 23.25 11.98
CA TRP A 90 6.14 24.39 12.62
C TRP A 90 7.45 23.94 13.27
N GLN A 91 8.55 24.10 12.53
CA GLN A 91 9.89 23.67 12.91
C GLN A 91 10.69 24.82 13.53
N VAL A 92 10.58 24.98 14.84
CA VAL A 92 11.30 25.99 15.63
C VAL A 92 11.70 25.42 17.00
N PRO A 93 12.69 25.99 17.70
CA PRO A 93 13.09 25.51 19.02
C PRO A 93 12.04 25.81 20.10
N PHE A 94 11.74 24.80 20.91
CA PHE A 94 10.86 24.88 22.08
C PHE A 94 11.64 24.61 23.37
N GLY A 95 11.18 25.19 24.47
CA GLY A 95 11.76 24.92 25.79
C GLY A 95 10.93 25.51 26.92
N SER A 96 11.49 25.44 28.12
CA SER A 96 10.87 25.97 29.34
C SER A 96 11.67 27.13 29.90
N PHE A 97 10.98 28.10 30.49
CA PHE A 97 11.58 29.11 31.35
C PHE A 97 11.13 28.84 32.79
N ASP A 98 12.09 28.72 33.72
CA ASP A 98 11.79 28.53 35.14
C ASP A 98 11.86 29.84 35.89
N GLN A 99 10.70 30.35 36.31
CA GLN A 99 10.56 31.63 37.01
C GLN A 99 11.35 31.68 38.32
N SER A 100 11.53 30.52 38.98
CA SER A 100 12.24 30.45 40.27
C SER A 100 13.75 30.60 40.13
N THR A 101 14.32 30.16 38.99
CA THR A 101 15.76 30.19 38.74
C THR A 101 16.18 31.28 37.74
N GLY A 102 15.23 31.86 37.01
CA GLY A 102 15.47 32.88 35.99
C GLY A 102 16.20 32.34 34.75
N LYS A 103 16.08 31.03 34.45
CA LYS A 103 16.84 30.37 33.39
C LYS A 103 15.96 29.58 32.43
N TYR A 104 16.42 29.52 31.18
CA TYR A 104 15.90 28.59 30.18
C TYR A 104 16.42 27.17 30.43
N VAL A 105 15.50 26.22 30.41
CA VAL A 105 15.74 24.78 30.64
C VAL A 105 14.94 23.96 29.63
N ASP A 106 15.24 22.66 29.53
CA ASP A 106 14.46 21.69 28.74
C ASP A 106 14.33 22.02 27.23
N PHE A 107 15.44 22.39 26.59
CA PHE A 107 15.51 22.55 25.13
C PHE A 107 15.18 21.23 24.43
N ASP A 108 14.23 21.27 23.50
CA ASP A 108 13.92 20.21 22.53
C ASP A 108 13.72 18.79 23.09
N LYS A 109 13.17 18.66 24.32
CA LYS A 109 12.86 17.34 24.92
C LYS A 109 11.82 16.49 24.19
N ASP A 110 11.24 16.97 23.09
CA ASP A 110 10.04 16.40 22.47
C ASP A 110 10.16 16.27 20.93
N GLU A 111 11.32 15.82 20.43
CA GLU A 111 11.59 15.60 18.98
C GLU A 111 10.65 14.57 18.32
N THR A 112 9.91 13.78 19.10
CA THR A 112 9.08 12.69 18.55
C THR A 112 7.72 13.15 18.03
N THR A 113 7.21 14.30 18.48
CA THR A 113 5.85 14.76 18.15
C THR A 113 5.86 16.03 17.29
N LYS A 114 5.51 15.87 16.01
CA LYS A 114 5.38 16.98 15.06
C LYS A 114 4.30 17.98 15.48
N LYS A 115 4.60 19.27 15.33
CA LYS A 115 3.68 20.38 15.63
C LYS A 115 3.19 20.99 14.32
N TYR A 116 1.90 21.00 14.09
CA TYR A 116 1.27 21.50 12.87
C TYR A 116 0.54 22.81 13.11
N VAL A 117 0.57 23.69 12.10
CA VAL A 117 -0.17 24.95 12.09
C VAL A 117 -0.89 25.16 10.76
N GLY A 118 -2.08 25.77 10.78
CA GLY A 118 -2.77 26.17 9.54
C GLY A 118 -2.00 27.27 8.81
N VAL A 119 -2.02 27.32 7.48
CA VAL A 119 -1.32 28.32 6.64
C VAL A 119 -2.33 29.07 5.76
N PRO A 120 -2.32 30.42 5.68
CA PRO A 120 -1.40 31.39 6.34
C PRO A 120 -1.80 31.78 7.77
N GLY A 121 -2.86 31.18 8.32
CA GLY A 121 -3.36 31.42 9.68
C GLY A 121 -3.96 30.15 10.25
N MET A 122 -4.05 29.99 11.57
CA MET A 122 -4.59 28.74 12.15
C MET A 122 -6.03 28.46 11.68
N ASN A 123 -6.80 29.51 11.39
CA ASN A 123 -8.18 29.39 10.92
C ASN A 123 -8.33 29.06 9.43
N SER A 124 -7.24 29.02 8.66
CA SER A 124 -7.30 28.74 7.21
C SER A 124 -7.88 27.36 6.94
N ILE A 125 -7.60 26.38 7.80
CA ILE A 125 -8.14 25.02 7.73
C ILE A 125 -9.67 25.07 7.77
N CYS A 126 -10.24 25.71 8.80
CA CYS A 126 -11.69 25.80 8.97
C CYS A 126 -12.33 26.63 7.85
N LYS A 127 -11.71 27.74 7.44
CA LYS A 127 -12.20 28.56 6.33
C LYS A 127 -12.28 27.79 5.01
N ALA A 128 -11.24 27.01 4.69
CA ALA A 128 -11.20 26.22 3.47
C ALA A 128 -12.30 25.14 3.48
N LEU A 129 -12.45 24.41 4.60
CA LEU A 129 -13.48 23.37 4.74
C LEU A 129 -14.90 23.95 4.70
N CYS A 130 -15.13 25.11 5.31
CA CYS A 130 -16.40 25.82 5.23
C CYS A 130 -16.69 26.44 3.84
N SER A 131 -15.72 26.39 2.91
CA SER A 131 -15.86 26.87 1.54
C SER A 131 -15.84 25.71 0.51
N ASP A 132 -15.80 24.46 0.97
CA ASP A 132 -15.85 23.30 0.07
C ASP A 132 -17.22 23.24 -0.64
N PRO A 133 -17.30 22.72 -1.87
CA PRO A 133 -18.55 22.63 -2.63
C PRO A 133 -19.65 21.90 -1.84
N GLY A 134 -20.84 22.52 -1.75
CA GLY A 134 -21.99 21.98 -1.00
C GLY A 134 -22.11 22.48 0.44
N VAL A 135 -21.15 23.27 0.93
CA VAL A 135 -21.19 23.94 2.23
C VAL A 135 -21.53 25.43 2.05
N GLU A 136 -22.57 25.90 2.75
CA GLU A 136 -22.94 27.31 2.86
C GLU A 136 -22.68 27.78 4.30
N ALA A 137 -21.63 28.59 4.52
CA ALA A 137 -21.32 29.11 5.85
C ALA A 137 -21.89 30.51 6.09
N LYS A 138 -22.65 30.67 7.18
CA LYS A 138 -23.26 31.92 7.63
C LYS A 138 -22.66 32.35 8.96
N TYR A 139 -21.93 33.47 8.94
CA TYR A 139 -21.22 34.03 10.08
C TYR A 139 -22.03 35.16 10.75
N GLY A 140 -21.75 35.44 12.02
CA GLY A 140 -22.45 36.44 12.81
C GLY A 140 -23.86 36.03 13.25
N ILE A 141 -24.23 34.76 13.09
CA ILE A 141 -25.55 34.23 13.42
C ILE A 141 -25.45 33.37 14.67
N THR A 142 -26.08 33.81 15.75
CA THR A 142 -26.22 32.98 16.95
C THR A 142 -27.53 32.23 16.87
N VAL A 143 -27.49 30.91 16.85
CA VAL A 143 -28.70 30.08 16.93
C VAL A 143 -29.27 30.20 18.35
N GLY A 144 -30.52 30.65 18.45
CA GLY A 144 -31.21 30.88 19.71
C GLY A 144 -32.20 29.77 20.08
N LYS A 145 -32.70 29.03 19.08
CA LYS A 145 -33.66 27.93 19.28
C LYS A 145 -33.50 26.86 18.20
N VAL A 146 -33.61 25.59 18.60
CA VAL A 146 -33.54 24.40 17.74
C VAL A 146 -34.68 23.45 18.12
N ASP A 147 -35.76 23.48 17.34
CA ASP A 147 -36.98 22.70 17.62
C ASP A 147 -37.17 21.56 16.63
N TRP A 148 -37.57 20.39 17.13
CA TRP A 148 -37.99 19.26 16.29
C TRP A 148 -39.49 19.38 15.98
N LEU A 149 -39.82 19.49 14.69
CA LEU A 149 -41.19 19.51 14.19
C LEU A 149 -41.67 18.08 13.92
N CYS A 150 -42.32 17.47 14.92
CA CYS A 150 -42.76 16.06 14.87
C CYS A 150 -43.70 15.76 13.69
N ASP A 151 -44.52 16.72 13.26
CA ASP A 151 -45.47 16.58 12.15
C ASP A 151 -44.78 16.48 10.78
N ARG A 152 -43.62 17.12 10.63
CA ARG A 152 -42.87 17.18 9.36
C ARG A 152 -41.58 16.37 9.35
N ASN A 153 -41.16 15.86 10.50
CA ASN A 153 -39.85 15.23 10.70
C ASN A 153 -38.68 16.14 10.27
N LEU A 154 -38.76 17.43 10.60
CA LEU A 154 -37.74 18.44 10.27
C LEU A 154 -37.32 19.21 11.52
N TRP A 155 -36.09 19.70 11.52
CA TRP A 155 -35.60 20.67 12.49
C TRP A 155 -35.90 22.09 12.02
N SER A 156 -36.36 22.94 12.94
CA SER A 156 -36.52 24.38 12.73
C SER A 156 -35.48 25.14 13.56
N LEU A 157 -34.71 26.01 12.92
CA LEU A 157 -33.69 26.83 13.58
C LEU A 157 -34.11 28.29 13.57
N ILE A 158 -34.03 28.94 14.74
CA ILE A 158 -34.30 30.36 14.90
C ILE A 158 -33.07 31.01 15.52
N SER A 159 -32.67 32.17 15.01
CA SER A 159 -31.57 32.94 15.58
C SER A 159 -31.93 33.56 16.94
N LEU A 160 -30.94 34.04 17.67
CA LEU A 160 -31.14 34.69 18.95
C LEU A 160 -31.95 36.00 18.82
N ASP A 161 -31.84 36.69 17.70
CA ASP A 161 -32.62 37.88 17.36
C ASP A 161 -34.02 37.56 16.79
N GLY A 162 -34.36 36.28 16.60
CA GLY A 162 -35.70 35.84 16.20
C GLY A 162 -35.90 35.65 14.68
N GLN A 163 -34.83 35.73 13.89
CA GLN A 163 -34.86 35.43 12.46
C GLN A 163 -35.00 33.93 12.23
N ASP A 164 -35.87 33.54 11.28
CA ASP A 164 -35.97 32.16 10.80
C ASP A 164 -34.73 31.81 9.96
N LEU A 165 -34.01 30.77 10.39
CA LEU A 165 -32.80 30.29 9.74
C LEU A 165 -33.08 29.12 8.78
N GLY A 166 -34.32 28.62 8.77
CA GLY A 166 -34.80 27.59 7.86
C GLY A 166 -35.02 26.24 8.54
N GLN A 167 -35.48 25.29 7.70
CA GLN A 167 -35.79 23.92 8.10
C GLN A 167 -34.81 22.91 7.50
N PHE A 168 -34.42 21.92 8.30
CA PHE A 168 -33.36 20.97 7.97
C PHE A 168 -33.77 19.53 8.30
N ASP A 169 -33.31 18.57 7.51
CA ASP A 169 -33.52 17.15 7.75
C ASP A 169 -32.74 16.66 8.98
N GLY A 170 -31.59 17.26 9.26
CA GLY A 170 -30.76 16.92 10.42
C GLY A 170 -29.98 18.11 10.96
N VAL A 171 -29.49 17.95 12.19
CA VAL A 171 -28.71 18.98 12.89
C VAL A 171 -27.44 18.35 13.45
N VAL A 172 -26.32 19.05 13.28
CA VAL A 172 -25.05 18.75 13.95
C VAL A 172 -24.70 19.91 14.87
N ALA A 173 -24.75 19.67 16.19
CA ALA A 173 -24.29 20.63 17.18
C ALA A 173 -22.80 20.38 17.49
N SER A 174 -21.94 21.25 16.96
CA SER A 174 -20.50 21.22 17.23
C SER A 174 -20.05 22.19 18.33
N ASP A 175 -20.92 23.15 18.67
CA ASP A 175 -20.75 24.04 19.81
C ASP A 175 -21.51 23.50 21.03
N LYS A 176 -20.79 23.28 22.13
CA LYS A 176 -21.35 22.86 23.42
C LYS A 176 -22.40 23.84 23.97
N ASN A 177 -22.34 25.12 23.59
CA ASN A 177 -23.27 26.14 24.09
C ASN A 177 -24.71 25.88 23.62
N VAL A 178 -24.89 25.05 22.59
CA VAL A 178 -26.22 24.64 22.12
C VAL A 178 -27.01 23.88 23.20
N VAL A 179 -26.31 23.22 24.14
CA VAL A 179 -26.92 22.39 25.20
C VAL A 179 -26.53 22.81 26.63
N SER A 180 -25.46 23.58 26.81
CA SER A 180 -24.93 23.94 28.13
C SER A 180 -25.73 25.07 28.81
N ALA A 181 -25.99 24.92 30.10
CA ALA A 181 -26.59 25.95 30.97
C ALA A 181 -25.80 27.28 30.97
N ARG A 182 -24.52 27.25 30.61
CA ARG A 182 -23.69 28.43 30.42
C ARG A 182 -24.26 29.40 29.37
N PHE A 183 -24.98 28.90 28.38
CA PHE A 183 -25.66 29.74 27.41
C PHE A 183 -26.58 30.75 28.11
N THR A 184 -27.34 30.30 29.11
CA THR A 184 -28.20 31.16 29.92
C THR A 184 -27.42 32.20 30.72
N GLY A 185 -26.27 31.83 31.29
CA GLY A 185 -25.39 32.79 31.96
C GLY A 185 -24.84 33.90 31.06
N VAL A 186 -24.73 33.64 29.74
CA VAL A 186 -24.20 34.61 28.76
C VAL A 186 -25.31 35.41 28.08
N THR A 187 -26.40 34.75 27.67
CA THR A 187 -27.46 35.34 26.84
C THR A 187 -28.72 35.71 27.61
N GLY A 188 -28.90 35.18 28.83
CA GLY A 188 -30.14 35.30 29.59
C GLY A 188 -31.28 34.43 29.09
N ARG A 189 -31.05 33.56 28.08
CA ARG A 189 -32.06 32.66 27.50
C ARG A 189 -31.73 31.18 27.78
N PRO A 190 -32.71 30.27 27.78
CA PRO A 190 -32.42 28.84 27.87
C PRO A 190 -31.52 28.38 26.70
N PRO A 191 -30.77 27.27 26.85
CA PRO A 191 -29.96 26.71 25.77
C PRO A 191 -30.81 26.46 24.50
N PRO A 192 -30.24 26.64 23.30
CA PRO A 192 -30.98 26.52 22.04
C PRO A 192 -31.65 25.16 21.82
N LEU A 193 -31.02 24.07 22.27
CA LEU A 193 -31.54 22.72 22.08
C LEU A 193 -31.98 22.13 23.43
N ASP A 194 -33.26 21.76 23.51
CA ASP A 194 -33.81 21.08 24.67
C ASP A 194 -33.50 19.56 24.63
N ILE A 195 -32.58 19.15 25.49
CA ILE A 195 -32.15 17.75 25.64
C ILE A 195 -32.86 17.02 26.80
N THR A 196 -33.77 17.68 27.53
CA THR A 196 -34.45 17.08 28.70
C THR A 196 -35.28 15.84 28.35
N SER A 197 -35.75 15.75 27.10
CA SER A 197 -36.52 14.63 26.58
C SER A 197 -35.69 13.43 26.12
N SER A 198 -34.35 13.51 26.15
CA SER A 198 -33.44 12.50 25.58
C SER A 198 -32.51 11.92 26.65
N PRO A 199 -32.82 10.74 27.22
CA PRO A 199 -32.06 10.14 28.32
C PRO A 199 -30.57 9.93 27.99
N ASP A 200 -30.28 9.53 26.75
CA ASP A 200 -28.91 9.30 26.26
C ASP A 200 -28.08 10.59 26.12
N LEU A 201 -28.74 11.75 26.04
CA LEU A 201 -28.12 13.07 25.93
C LEU A 201 -28.10 13.81 27.28
N ALA A 202 -28.75 13.27 28.32
CA ALA A 202 -28.84 13.90 29.63
C ALA A 202 -27.47 14.16 30.27
N ILE A 203 -26.43 13.38 29.94
CA ILE A 203 -25.07 13.60 30.42
C ILE A 203 -24.48 14.96 29.97
N LEU A 204 -24.94 15.51 28.85
CA LEU A 204 -24.55 16.84 28.36
C LEU A 204 -25.23 18.00 29.09
N SER A 205 -26.26 17.72 29.89
CA SER A 205 -26.92 18.73 30.73
C SER A 205 -26.12 19.04 32.00
N GLN A 206 -25.17 18.17 32.37
CA GLN A 206 -24.22 18.42 33.45
C GLN A 206 -23.13 19.38 32.97
N ASP A 207 -22.76 20.34 33.82
CA ASP A 207 -21.81 21.39 33.45
C ASP A 207 -20.41 20.78 33.27
N ILE A 208 -20.02 20.56 32.02
CA ILE A 208 -18.71 19.99 31.65
C ILE A 208 -17.62 20.91 32.19
N PRO A 209 -16.74 20.46 33.09
CA PRO A 209 -15.70 21.33 33.64
C PRO A 209 -14.82 21.84 32.50
N VAL A 210 -14.55 23.14 32.48
CA VAL A 210 -13.73 23.78 31.43
C VAL A 210 -12.62 24.61 32.02
N ARG A 211 -11.47 24.56 31.36
CA ARG A 211 -10.32 25.42 31.66
C ARG A 211 -10.49 26.73 30.89
N SER A 212 -10.43 27.84 31.62
CA SER A 212 -10.39 29.18 31.04
C SER A 212 -8.96 29.61 30.82
N CYS A 213 -8.74 30.51 29.87
CA CYS A 213 -7.41 31.06 29.59
C CYS A 213 -7.54 32.50 29.07
N PHE A 214 -6.58 33.35 29.37
CA PHE A 214 -6.38 34.63 28.68
C PHE A 214 -5.26 34.51 27.66
N ALA A 215 -5.51 34.99 26.44
CA ALA A 215 -4.51 35.13 25.41
C ALA A 215 -4.13 36.62 25.27
N LEU A 216 -2.88 36.95 25.57
CA LEU A 216 -2.30 38.27 25.37
C LEU A 216 -1.56 38.31 24.04
N MET A 217 -1.99 39.20 23.15
CA MET A 217 -1.39 39.44 21.84
C MET A 217 -0.46 40.65 21.91
N LEU A 218 0.80 40.47 21.53
CA LEU A 218 1.85 41.49 21.59
C LEU A 218 2.51 41.66 20.23
N ALA A 219 2.81 42.88 19.80
CA ALA A 219 3.68 43.13 18.66
C ALA A 219 4.83 44.08 19.01
N PHE A 220 6.02 43.72 18.52
CA PHE A 220 7.27 44.45 18.73
C PHE A 220 7.82 44.93 17.39
N SER A 221 8.41 46.13 17.38
CA SER A 221 8.98 46.73 16.17
C SER A 221 10.22 45.98 15.68
N GLU A 222 10.98 45.40 16.61
CA GLU A 222 12.17 44.61 16.35
C GLU A 222 12.00 43.18 16.88
N PRO A 223 12.62 42.17 16.24
CA PRO A 223 12.60 40.79 16.74
C PRO A 223 13.24 40.67 18.12
N LEU A 224 12.62 39.89 19.02
CA LEU A 224 13.12 39.61 20.36
C LEU A 224 14.27 38.59 20.33
N SER A 225 15.42 39.03 19.82
CA SER A 225 16.62 38.20 19.62
C SER A 225 17.23 37.67 20.92
N SER A 226 16.90 38.29 22.04
CA SER A 226 17.30 37.87 23.39
C SER A 226 16.57 36.61 23.86
N ILE A 227 15.47 36.22 23.22
CA ILE A 227 14.73 34.99 23.50
C ILE A 227 15.20 33.91 22.50
N PRO A 228 15.93 32.86 22.95
CA PRO A 228 16.49 31.85 22.05
C PRO A 228 15.46 30.84 21.54
N LEU A 229 14.23 30.87 22.08
CA LEU A 229 13.15 29.94 21.81
C LEU A 229 12.00 30.63 21.07
N LYS A 230 11.22 29.90 20.29
CA LYS A 230 10.01 30.42 19.64
C LYS A 230 8.71 29.85 20.22
N GLY A 231 8.82 28.86 21.10
CA GLY A 231 7.78 28.43 22.01
C GLY A 231 8.34 28.20 23.42
N VAL A 232 7.80 28.90 24.42
CA VAL A 232 8.30 28.90 25.80
C VAL A 232 7.17 28.51 26.74
N SER A 233 7.36 27.45 27.52
CA SER A 233 6.48 27.15 28.67
C SER A 233 7.04 27.74 29.96
N PHE A 234 6.19 28.32 30.79
CA PHE A 234 6.60 28.91 32.07
C PHE A 234 6.41 27.91 33.20
N LYS A 235 7.49 27.57 33.90
CA LYS A 235 7.46 26.79 35.14
C LYS A 235 7.44 27.72 36.34
N ASN A 236 6.66 27.36 37.36
CA ASN A 236 6.53 28.11 38.61
C ASN A 236 6.02 29.56 38.44
N SER A 237 5.43 29.91 37.30
CA SER A 237 4.71 31.17 37.13
C SER A 237 3.27 31.01 37.61
N GLN A 238 2.76 32.01 38.32
CA GLN A 238 1.36 32.04 38.73
C GLN A 238 0.44 32.57 37.62
N LEU A 239 0.99 33.37 36.70
CA LEU A 239 0.22 34.13 35.70
C LEU A 239 0.33 33.51 34.31
N LEU A 240 1.54 33.16 33.85
CA LEU A 240 1.80 32.68 32.49
C LEU A 240 1.96 31.16 32.45
N SER A 241 1.41 30.54 31.40
CA SER A 241 1.63 29.13 31.09
C SER A 241 2.51 28.94 29.87
N TRP A 242 2.29 29.73 28.81
CA TRP A 242 3.02 29.62 27.55
C TRP A 242 3.20 30.97 26.84
N ALA A 243 4.25 31.09 26.04
CA ALA A 243 4.45 32.14 25.05
C ALA A 243 4.86 31.54 23.70
N TYR A 244 4.27 32.06 22.62
CA TYR A 244 4.50 31.59 21.25
C TYR A 244 4.84 32.77 20.35
N CYS A 245 5.94 32.65 19.59
CA CYS A 245 6.28 33.61 18.54
C CYS A 245 5.45 33.29 17.29
N ASP A 246 4.33 33.99 17.13
CA ASP A 246 3.38 33.76 16.03
C ASP A 246 4.01 34.05 14.67
N SER A 247 4.88 35.06 14.58
CA SER A 247 5.62 35.41 13.37
C SER A 247 6.57 34.32 12.86
N SER A 248 6.98 33.39 13.72
CA SER A 248 7.86 32.27 13.33
C SER A 248 7.10 31.12 12.65
N LYS A 249 5.77 31.15 12.62
CA LYS A 249 4.94 30.11 11.99
C LYS A 249 5.03 30.20 10.44
N PRO A 250 4.99 29.05 9.74
CA PRO A 250 4.96 29.02 8.27
C PRO A 250 3.90 29.94 7.66
N GLY A 251 4.25 30.74 6.66
CA GLY A 251 3.31 31.62 5.94
C GLY A 251 2.91 32.91 6.68
N ARG A 252 3.55 33.27 7.80
CA ARG A 252 3.33 34.55 8.50
C ARG A 252 4.27 35.67 8.05
N SER A 253 5.31 35.32 7.28
CA SER A 253 6.35 36.24 6.78
C SER A 253 5.81 37.38 5.90
N HIS A 254 4.71 37.15 5.17
CA HIS A 254 4.10 38.17 4.30
C HIS A 254 3.24 39.20 5.05
N ALA A 255 2.80 38.90 6.27
CA ALA A 255 1.90 39.77 7.03
C ALA A 255 2.63 40.72 7.99
N SER A 256 3.90 40.44 8.29
CA SER A 256 4.64 41.07 9.40
C SER A 256 6.08 41.41 9.03
N SER A 257 6.36 41.88 7.80
CA SER A 257 7.74 42.07 7.32
C SER A 257 8.60 42.99 8.20
N ASN A 258 7.98 43.85 9.03
CA ASN A 258 8.64 44.81 9.91
C ASN A 258 8.19 44.72 11.39
N CYS A 259 7.67 43.59 11.86
CA CYS A 259 7.33 43.40 13.28
C CYS A 259 7.31 41.92 13.69
N GLU A 260 7.61 41.65 14.96
CA GLU A 260 7.48 40.31 15.54
C GLU A 260 6.26 40.24 16.47
N CYS A 261 5.37 39.30 16.22
CA CYS A 261 4.14 39.08 16.96
C CYS A 261 4.27 37.88 17.90
N TRP A 262 3.82 38.05 19.14
CA TRP A 262 3.81 37.03 20.19
C TRP A 262 2.41 36.85 20.77
N VAL A 263 2.08 35.61 21.13
CA VAL A 263 0.84 35.25 21.83
C VAL A 263 1.21 34.54 23.12
N LEU A 264 0.79 35.13 24.25
CA LEU A 264 1.04 34.64 25.59
C LEU A 264 -0.25 34.08 26.17
N HIS A 265 -0.20 32.92 26.79
CA HIS A 265 -1.34 32.27 27.43
C HIS A 265 -1.18 32.29 28.94
N SER A 266 -2.24 32.68 29.64
CA SER A 266 -2.27 32.63 31.10
C SER A 266 -2.35 31.19 31.64
N THR A 267 -2.13 31.02 32.93
CA THR A 267 -2.53 29.80 33.66
C THR A 267 -4.06 29.72 33.75
N ALA A 268 -4.58 28.51 34.00
CA ALA A 268 -6.01 28.29 34.15
C ALA A 268 -6.51 28.86 35.49
N GLU A 269 -5.66 28.78 36.51
CA GLU A 269 -5.87 29.24 37.87
C GLU A 269 -6.04 30.76 37.92
N TYR A 270 -5.12 31.51 37.27
CA TYR A 270 -5.24 32.95 37.12
C TYR A 270 -6.54 33.34 36.41
N ALA A 271 -6.83 32.69 35.27
CA ALA A 271 -8.04 32.97 34.52
C ALA A 271 -9.30 32.71 35.36
N GLN A 272 -9.36 31.60 36.11
CA GLN A 272 -10.47 31.30 36.99
C GLN A 272 -10.64 32.34 38.10
N GLY A 273 -9.55 32.84 38.69
CA GLY A 273 -9.57 33.90 39.70
C GLY A 273 -10.11 35.24 39.17
N VAL A 274 -9.78 35.63 37.93
CA VAL A 274 -10.37 36.81 37.27
C VAL A 274 -11.86 36.59 36.99
N ILE A 275 -12.23 35.40 36.53
CA ILE A 275 -13.62 35.06 36.20
C ILE A 275 -14.50 35.03 37.45
N ALA A 276 -14.01 34.52 38.57
CA ALA A 276 -14.74 34.52 39.84
C ALA A 276 -15.09 35.95 40.31
N ARG A 277 -14.22 36.93 40.02
CA ARG A 277 -14.43 38.35 40.38
C ARG A 277 -15.32 39.10 39.39
N THR A 278 -15.20 38.81 38.09
CA THR A 278 -15.85 39.58 37.01
C THR A 278 -17.10 38.92 36.40
N GLY A 279 -17.35 37.65 36.71
CA GLY A 279 -18.45 36.86 36.15
C GLY A 279 -18.21 36.31 34.74
N LEU A 280 -19.26 35.76 34.12
CA LEU A 280 -19.21 35.11 32.80
C LEU A 280 -19.47 36.03 31.61
N LYS A 281 -19.92 37.27 31.87
CA LYS A 281 -20.17 38.27 30.84
C LYS A 281 -18.86 38.77 30.20
N LYS A 282 -18.99 39.36 29.02
CA LYS A 282 -17.87 39.99 28.31
C LYS A 282 -17.25 41.08 29.19
N LEU A 283 -15.93 41.03 29.38
CA LEU A 283 -15.19 42.04 30.15
C LEU A 283 -15.20 43.39 29.43
N SER A 284 -15.11 44.47 30.20
CA SER A 284 -14.86 45.82 29.68
C SER A 284 -13.44 45.92 29.11
N SER A 285 -13.22 46.94 28.26
CA SER A 285 -11.90 47.20 27.69
C SER A 285 -10.87 47.43 28.81
N ASP A 286 -11.21 48.22 29.83
CA ASP A 286 -10.31 48.54 30.94
C ASP A 286 -9.90 47.32 31.75
N ALA A 287 -10.83 46.37 31.97
CA ALA A 287 -10.53 45.13 32.66
C ALA A 287 -9.58 44.24 31.85
N LEU A 288 -9.73 44.21 30.52
CA LEU A 288 -8.82 43.49 29.64
C LEU A 288 -7.45 44.17 29.55
N SER A 289 -7.38 45.51 29.59
CA SER A 289 -6.12 46.25 29.66
C SER A 289 -5.33 45.92 30.93
N LYS A 290 -6.01 45.86 32.10
CA LYS A 290 -5.37 45.44 33.35
C LYS A 290 -4.80 44.02 33.28
N VAL A 291 -5.57 43.08 32.72
CA VAL A 291 -5.08 41.71 32.50
C VAL A 291 -3.88 41.70 31.54
N ALA A 292 -3.90 42.54 30.49
CA ALA A 292 -2.80 42.65 29.55
C ALA A 292 -1.52 43.16 30.23
N GLU A 293 -1.63 44.19 31.07
CA GLU A 293 -0.51 44.73 31.86
C GLU A 293 0.05 43.71 32.86
N GLU A 294 -0.81 42.99 33.59
CA GLU A 294 -0.38 41.95 34.53
C GLU A 294 0.40 40.82 33.83
N LEU A 295 -0.10 40.35 32.68
CA LEU A 295 0.55 39.29 31.90
C LEU A 295 1.83 39.78 31.21
N LEU A 296 1.89 41.04 30.77
CA LEU A 296 3.11 41.64 30.22
C LEU A 296 4.19 41.79 31.31
N HIS A 297 3.82 42.28 32.49
CA HIS A 297 4.74 42.43 33.61
C HIS A 297 5.36 41.08 34.03
N GLU A 298 4.57 40.00 34.07
CA GLU A 298 5.10 38.65 34.32
C GLU A 298 6.10 38.22 33.23
N PHE A 299 5.85 38.60 31.97
CA PHE A 299 6.74 38.30 30.85
C PHE A 299 8.05 39.09 30.92
N GLU A 300 7.99 40.38 31.28
CA GLU A 300 9.15 41.24 31.51
C GLU A 300 9.97 40.78 32.72
N ALA A 301 9.33 40.19 33.73
CA ALA A 301 9.98 39.63 34.92
C ALA A 301 10.87 38.41 34.63
N THR A 302 10.93 37.93 33.39
CA THR A 302 11.87 36.87 32.96
C THR A 302 13.34 37.32 32.99
N GLY A 303 13.62 38.60 33.26
CA GLY A 303 14.98 39.14 33.32
C GLY A 303 15.60 39.39 31.94
N ILE A 304 14.79 39.25 30.89
CA ILE A 304 15.15 39.51 29.51
C ILE A 304 14.82 40.97 29.22
N ASN A 305 15.72 41.67 28.54
CA ASN A 305 15.43 43.04 28.09
C ASN A 305 14.39 42.99 26.97
N ILE A 306 13.12 43.01 27.33
CA ILE A 306 11.98 43.02 26.42
C ILE A 306 11.58 44.48 26.21
N PRO A 307 11.68 45.03 25.00
CA PRO A 307 11.23 46.38 24.72
C PRO A 307 9.71 46.46 24.89
N HIS A 308 9.18 47.65 25.20
CA HIS A 308 7.74 47.81 25.33
C HIS A 308 7.05 47.51 23.98
N PRO A 309 6.00 46.67 23.95
CA PRO A 309 5.29 46.36 22.71
C PRO A 309 4.55 47.59 22.19
N PHE A 310 4.60 47.85 20.88
CA PHE A 310 3.82 48.94 20.28
C PHE A 310 2.33 48.58 20.12
N PHE A 311 2.00 47.28 20.24
CA PHE A 311 0.63 46.80 20.26
C PHE A 311 0.46 45.74 21.34
N MET A 312 -0.59 45.88 22.15
CA MET A 312 -0.93 44.94 23.22
C MET A 312 -2.44 44.80 23.36
N LYS A 313 -2.94 43.56 23.40
CA LYS A 313 -4.38 43.30 23.62
C LYS A 313 -4.66 41.93 24.21
N ALA A 314 -5.42 41.87 25.30
CA ALA A 314 -5.86 40.62 25.90
C ALA A 314 -7.20 40.13 25.32
N HIS A 315 -7.36 38.80 25.26
CA HIS A 315 -8.58 38.11 24.90
C HIS A 315 -8.91 37.03 25.92
N ARG A 316 -10.19 36.92 26.30
CA ARG A 316 -10.66 35.90 27.26
C ARG A 316 -11.28 34.71 26.53
N TRP A 317 -10.64 33.55 26.66
CA TRP A 317 -11.25 32.25 26.38
C TRP A 317 -11.93 31.70 27.62
N GLY A 318 -13.20 32.07 27.83
CA GLY A 318 -13.95 31.62 29.01
C GLY A 318 -14.24 30.11 29.03
N SER A 319 -14.12 29.42 27.89
CA SER A 319 -14.26 27.98 27.73
C SER A 319 -13.14 27.48 26.78
N ALA A 320 -11.88 27.70 27.16
CA ALA A 320 -10.74 27.41 26.28
C ALA A 320 -10.63 25.91 25.96
N PHE A 321 -10.61 25.06 26.98
CA PHE A 321 -10.48 23.61 26.84
C PHE A 321 -11.46 22.88 27.76
N PRO A 322 -12.09 21.78 27.32
CA PRO A 322 -12.78 20.89 28.23
C PRO A 322 -11.74 20.24 29.18
N ALA A 323 -12.05 20.16 30.46
CA ALA A 323 -11.15 19.56 31.44
C ALA A 323 -11.25 18.02 31.46
N ILE A 324 -12.33 17.47 30.91
CA ILE A 324 -12.62 16.03 30.81
C ILE A 324 -13.29 15.79 29.44
N ALA A 325 -12.98 14.66 28.79
CA ALA A 325 -13.74 14.17 27.64
C ALA A 325 -14.91 13.29 28.12
N ILE A 326 -16.14 13.64 27.76
CA ILE A 326 -17.35 12.97 28.29
C ILE A 326 -17.67 11.65 27.56
N GLY A 327 -17.18 11.48 26.33
CA GLY A 327 -17.65 10.41 25.43
C GLY A 327 -17.22 8.98 25.76
N GLY A 328 -16.28 8.77 26.71
CA GLY A 328 -15.53 7.50 26.76
C GLY A 328 -14.94 7.16 25.39
N ASP A 329 -14.48 5.93 25.15
CA ASP A 329 -13.83 5.52 23.90
C ASP A 329 -14.62 5.87 22.61
N GLY A 330 -14.39 7.07 22.08
CA GLY A 330 -14.70 7.46 20.71
C GLY A 330 -16.17 7.44 20.29
N LYS A 331 -17.13 7.78 21.16
CA LYS A 331 -18.55 7.96 20.78
C LYS A 331 -18.95 9.44 20.59
N CYS A 332 -19.40 9.81 19.39
CA CYS A 332 -20.27 10.98 19.21
C CYS A 332 -21.65 10.65 19.78
N LEU A 333 -22.37 11.66 20.27
CA LEU A 333 -23.74 11.46 20.72
C LEU A 333 -24.66 11.65 19.51
N TRP A 334 -25.47 10.64 19.22
CA TRP A 334 -26.29 10.59 18.01
C TRP A 334 -27.68 10.06 18.32
N ASP A 335 -28.68 10.91 18.12
CA ASP A 335 -30.09 10.52 18.10
C ASP A 335 -30.49 10.18 16.65
N LYS A 336 -30.63 8.89 16.38
CA LYS A 336 -31.03 8.36 15.07
C LYS A 336 -32.43 8.80 14.66
N ASN A 337 -33.35 8.88 15.61
CA ASN A 337 -34.77 9.12 15.33
C ASN A 337 -34.98 10.55 14.87
N LYS A 338 -34.28 11.50 15.51
CA LYS A 338 -34.35 12.92 15.15
C LYS A 338 -33.21 13.37 14.23
N ARG A 339 -32.27 12.49 13.85
CA ARG A 339 -31.11 12.84 13.00
C ARG A 339 -30.28 13.99 13.58
N LEU A 340 -30.02 13.92 14.89
CA LEU A 340 -29.28 14.92 15.65
C LEU A 340 -27.93 14.36 16.11
N ALA A 341 -26.84 15.02 15.71
CA ALA A 341 -25.49 14.71 16.14
C ALA A 341 -24.96 15.79 17.07
N ILE A 342 -24.25 15.38 18.13
CA ILE A 342 -23.47 16.28 18.98
C ILE A 342 -22.02 15.82 18.95
N CYS A 343 -21.14 16.72 18.51
CA CYS A 343 -19.71 16.46 18.34
C CYS A 343 -18.88 17.66 18.82
N GLY A 344 -17.58 17.44 19.01
CA GLY A 344 -16.69 18.47 19.52
C GLY A 344 -15.52 17.85 20.26
N ASP A 345 -14.55 18.70 20.62
CA ASP A 345 -13.41 18.32 21.47
C ASP A 345 -13.85 17.78 22.84
N PHE A 346 -14.95 18.30 23.38
CA PHE A 346 -15.56 17.83 24.64
C PHE A 346 -16.09 16.39 24.57
N CYS A 347 -16.29 15.82 23.37
CA CYS A 347 -16.71 14.44 23.19
C CYS A 347 -15.55 13.45 23.08
N ALA A 348 -14.34 13.88 22.67
CA ALA A 348 -13.26 12.96 22.28
C ALA A 348 -11.96 13.22 23.05
N SER A 349 -11.35 14.38 22.84
CA SER A 349 -10.10 14.78 23.47
C SER A 349 -10.02 16.31 23.48
N PRO A 350 -9.46 16.92 24.54
CA PRO A 350 -9.40 18.37 24.72
C PRO A 350 -8.31 19.04 23.85
N ASN A 351 -8.09 18.54 22.64
CA ASN A 351 -7.10 19.02 21.68
C ASN A 351 -7.73 19.10 20.28
N VAL A 352 -7.00 19.64 19.29
CA VAL A 352 -7.52 19.75 17.91
C VAL A 352 -7.85 18.37 17.33
N GLU A 353 -7.05 17.34 17.63
CA GLU A 353 -7.29 15.93 17.23
C GLU A 353 -8.67 15.38 17.67
N GLY A 354 -9.32 16.02 18.65
CA GLY A 354 -10.72 15.75 19.03
C GLY A 354 -11.74 15.92 17.91
N PHE A 355 -11.37 16.52 16.76
CA PHE A 355 -12.21 16.54 15.56
C PHE A 355 -12.46 15.15 14.97
N LYS A 356 -11.72 14.10 15.37
CA LYS A 356 -11.90 12.71 14.91
C LYS A 356 -13.36 12.23 14.92
N MET A 357 -14.21 12.78 15.78
CA MET A 357 -15.65 12.50 15.78
C MET A 357 -16.35 12.92 14.48
N GLY A 358 -15.96 14.06 13.90
CA GLY A 358 -16.41 14.50 12.58
C GLY A 358 -16.06 13.49 11.47
N LEU A 359 -14.95 12.74 11.62
CA LEU A 359 -14.61 11.63 10.73
C LEU A 359 -15.47 10.39 10.98
N LYS A 360 -15.81 10.07 12.23
CA LYS A 360 -16.73 8.96 12.54
C LYS A 360 -18.16 9.19 12.04
N LEU A 361 -18.55 10.44 11.80
CA LEU A 361 -19.76 10.78 11.04
C LEU A 361 -19.72 10.30 9.57
N GLN A 362 -18.58 9.86 9.02
CA GLN A 362 -18.54 9.12 7.74
C GLN A 362 -19.27 7.76 7.82
N SER A 363 -19.29 7.14 9.00
CA SER A 363 -20.10 5.93 9.24
C SER A 363 -21.60 6.25 9.31
N LEU A 364 -21.98 7.53 9.30
CA LEU A 364 -23.34 8.06 9.14
C LEU A 364 -23.64 8.44 7.68
N ARG A 365 -22.91 7.87 6.69
CA ARG A 365 -23.38 7.73 5.28
C ARG A 365 -24.78 7.10 5.18
N ASN A 366 -25.30 6.57 6.28
CA ASN A 366 -26.70 6.26 6.49
C ASN A 366 -27.46 7.46 7.10
N PHE A 367 -27.48 8.62 6.43
CA PHE A 367 -28.73 9.37 6.31
C PHE A 367 -29.65 8.48 5.48
N ASP A 368 -30.12 7.40 6.11
CA ASP A 368 -30.88 6.33 5.51
C ASP A 368 -32.21 6.97 5.11
N ALA A 369 -32.39 7.25 3.83
CA ALA A 369 -33.61 7.81 3.25
C ALA A 369 -34.80 6.81 3.32
N PHE A 370 -34.66 5.73 4.09
CA PHE A 370 -35.67 4.72 4.32
C PHE A 370 -35.85 4.48 5.83
N PRO A 371 -37.03 4.75 6.40
CA PRO A 371 -37.30 4.48 7.80
C PRO A 371 -37.17 2.98 8.08
N ARG A 372 -36.35 2.60 9.08
CA ARG A 372 -36.37 1.23 9.59
C ARG A 372 -37.63 1.04 10.43
N ALA A 373 -38.40 0.01 10.10
CA ALA A 373 -39.61 -0.35 10.83
C ALA A 373 -39.31 -0.56 12.32
N GLU A 374 -40.20 -0.03 13.18
CA GLU A 374 -40.07 -0.09 14.63
C GLU A 374 -40.00 -1.54 15.13
N GLN A 375 -39.27 -1.79 16.22
CA GLN A 375 -38.97 -3.14 16.73
C GLN A 375 -40.20 -3.98 17.11
N HIS A 376 -41.36 -3.34 17.32
CA HIS A 376 -42.63 -4.02 17.59
C HIS A 376 -43.37 -4.47 16.31
N LEU A 377 -42.95 -4.00 15.13
CA LEU A 377 -43.41 -4.46 13.81
C LEU A 377 -42.48 -5.53 13.21
N LEU A 378 -41.29 -5.72 13.79
CA LEU A 378 -40.34 -6.79 13.42
C LEU A 378 -40.64 -8.05 14.22
N GLN A 379 -41.44 -8.96 13.66
CA GLN A 379 -41.53 -10.32 14.20
C GLN A 379 -40.16 -11.00 14.11
N LYS A 380 -39.48 -11.16 15.25
CA LYS A 380 -38.26 -11.96 15.35
C LYS A 380 -38.61 -13.44 15.18
N THR A 381 -38.37 -13.98 14.00
CA THR A 381 -38.58 -15.41 13.73
C THR A 381 -37.30 -16.19 14.05
N ARG A 382 -37.42 -17.32 14.75
CA ARG A 382 -36.28 -18.23 15.00
C ARG A 382 -35.66 -18.73 13.69
N SER A 383 -36.47 -18.83 12.64
CA SER A 383 -36.04 -19.19 11.30
C SER A 383 -35.09 -18.14 10.69
N GLY A 384 -35.43 -16.85 10.78
CA GLY A 384 -34.57 -15.79 10.23
C GLY A 384 -33.20 -15.68 10.88
N ALA A 385 -33.09 -16.07 12.17
CA ALA A 385 -31.80 -16.17 12.85
C ALA A 385 -30.90 -17.27 12.24
N VAL A 386 -31.48 -18.42 11.89
CA VAL A 386 -30.73 -19.54 11.27
C VAL A 386 -30.23 -19.16 9.87
N VAL A 387 -31.07 -18.52 9.05
CA VAL A 387 -30.65 -18.07 7.70
C VAL A 387 -29.59 -16.97 7.77
N SER A 388 -29.64 -16.10 8.77
CA SER A 388 -28.62 -15.07 8.98
C SER A 388 -27.25 -15.69 9.35
N ILE A 389 -27.23 -16.72 10.20
CA ILE A 389 -25.99 -17.43 10.58
C ILE A 389 -25.39 -18.14 9.37
N ILE A 390 -26.20 -18.87 8.61
CA ILE A 390 -25.75 -19.55 7.38
C ILE A 390 -25.23 -18.52 6.37
N GLY A 391 -25.92 -17.39 6.23
CA GLY A 391 -25.51 -16.27 5.39
C GLY A 391 -24.13 -15.72 5.76
N LEU A 392 -23.87 -15.52 7.05
CA LEU A 392 -22.56 -15.06 7.55
C LEU A 392 -21.44 -16.07 7.27
N ILE A 393 -21.71 -17.38 7.41
CA ILE A 393 -20.73 -18.43 7.11
C ILE A 393 -20.37 -18.44 5.62
N ILE A 394 -21.37 -18.34 4.74
CA ILE A 394 -21.15 -18.28 3.28
C ILE A 394 -20.36 -17.01 2.92
N MET A 395 -20.73 -15.87 3.51
CA MET A 395 -20.05 -14.60 3.29
C MET A 395 -18.57 -14.65 3.73
N ALA A 396 -18.29 -15.22 4.91
CA ALA A 396 -16.93 -15.40 5.40
C ALA A 396 -16.10 -16.32 4.49
N THR A 397 -16.70 -17.41 4.00
CA THR A 397 -16.03 -18.37 3.10
C THR A 397 -15.69 -17.72 1.75
N LEU A 398 -16.63 -17.00 1.15
CA LEU A 398 -16.41 -16.28 -0.10
C LEU A 398 -15.39 -15.15 0.07
N PHE A 399 -15.40 -14.45 1.21
CA PHE A 399 -14.39 -13.44 1.54
C PHE A 399 -12.98 -14.05 1.56
N VAL A 400 -12.79 -15.18 2.26
CA VAL A 400 -11.50 -15.88 2.32
C VAL A 400 -11.07 -16.34 0.92
N HIS A 401 -12.00 -16.81 0.09
CA HIS A 401 -11.71 -17.19 -1.29
C HIS A 401 -11.26 -15.98 -2.13
N GLU A 402 -11.97 -14.85 -2.06
CA GLU A 402 -11.57 -13.61 -2.77
C GLU A 402 -10.23 -13.06 -2.28
N LEU A 403 -9.96 -13.14 -0.97
CA LEU A 403 -8.69 -12.73 -0.39
C LEU A 403 -7.55 -13.62 -0.89
N LYS A 404 -7.73 -14.95 -0.91
CA LYS A 404 -6.75 -15.88 -1.47
C LYS A 404 -6.53 -15.60 -2.96
N TYR A 405 -7.60 -15.35 -3.70
CA TYR A 405 -7.55 -15.02 -5.12
C TYR A 405 -6.80 -13.72 -5.41
N TYR A 406 -6.95 -12.70 -4.56
CA TYR A 406 -6.20 -11.45 -4.65
C TYR A 406 -4.72 -11.61 -4.33
N LEU A 407 -4.39 -12.46 -3.34
CA LEU A 407 -3.00 -12.71 -2.93
C LEU A 407 -2.23 -13.63 -3.90
N THR A 408 -2.94 -14.36 -4.76
CA THR A 408 -2.31 -15.24 -5.75
C THR A 408 -1.86 -14.43 -6.98
N THR A 409 -0.62 -14.65 -7.42
CA THR A 409 -0.06 -14.05 -8.64
C THR A 409 -0.58 -14.77 -9.89
N TYR A 410 -0.64 -14.06 -11.01
CA TYR A 410 -0.97 -14.67 -12.31
C TYR A 410 0.06 -14.25 -13.37
N THR A 411 0.22 -15.10 -14.38
CA THR A 411 1.14 -14.84 -15.50
C THR A 411 0.37 -14.34 -16.72
N VAL A 412 0.95 -13.37 -17.41
CA VAL A 412 0.45 -12.84 -18.69
C VAL A 412 1.46 -13.15 -19.78
N HIS A 413 0.99 -13.75 -20.87
CA HIS A 413 1.83 -14.10 -22.02
C HIS A 413 1.62 -13.09 -23.14
N GLN A 414 2.69 -12.46 -23.59
CA GLN A 414 2.70 -11.52 -24.72
C GLN A 414 3.66 -12.02 -25.79
N MET A 415 3.29 -11.89 -27.06
CA MET A 415 4.13 -12.30 -28.18
C MET A 415 4.65 -11.07 -28.92
N SER A 416 5.94 -11.05 -29.24
CA SER A 416 6.59 -9.98 -30.00
C SER A 416 7.61 -10.56 -30.98
N VAL A 417 8.09 -9.75 -31.92
CA VAL A 417 9.14 -10.16 -32.87
C VAL A 417 10.51 -10.08 -32.21
N ASP A 418 11.37 -11.06 -32.51
CA ASP A 418 12.75 -11.08 -32.05
C ASP A 418 13.65 -10.17 -32.89
N VAL A 419 14.29 -9.19 -32.23
CA VAL A 419 15.18 -8.21 -32.87
C VAL A 419 16.63 -8.39 -32.41
N LYS A 420 16.89 -9.28 -31.45
CA LYS A 420 18.24 -9.46 -30.87
C LYS A 420 19.15 -10.22 -31.84
N ARG A 421 20.39 -9.77 -31.99
CA ARG A 421 21.44 -10.41 -32.82
C ARG A 421 22.72 -10.58 -32.02
N GLY A 422 23.43 -11.70 -32.24
CA GLY A 422 24.81 -11.90 -31.76
C GLY A 422 24.97 -12.36 -30.31
N GLU A 423 23.95 -12.95 -29.71
CA GLU A 423 24.06 -13.59 -28.37
C GLU A 423 24.41 -15.09 -28.52
N THR A 424 25.04 -15.68 -27.49
CA THR A 424 25.21 -17.14 -27.39
C THR A 424 23.95 -17.79 -26.80
N LEU A 425 23.74 -19.07 -27.11
CA LEU A 425 22.65 -19.90 -26.62
C LEU A 425 23.23 -21.02 -25.75
N PRO A 426 23.16 -20.91 -24.41
CA PRO A 426 23.62 -21.98 -23.52
C PRO A 426 22.62 -23.14 -23.50
N ILE A 427 23.05 -24.32 -23.92
CA ILE A 427 22.26 -25.56 -23.92
C ILE A 427 22.70 -26.41 -22.73
N HIS A 428 21.82 -26.58 -21.74
CA HIS A 428 22.07 -27.44 -20.58
C HIS A 428 21.67 -28.85 -20.95
N ILE A 429 22.60 -29.78 -20.80
CA ILE A 429 22.44 -31.18 -21.16
C ILE A 429 22.64 -32.02 -19.91
N ASN A 430 21.73 -32.96 -19.65
CA ASN A 430 21.93 -34.05 -18.71
C ASN A 430 21.23 -35.30 -19.26
N MET A 431 22.02 -36.24 -19.76
CA MET A 431 21.51 -37.45 -20.38
C MET A 431 22.39 -38.65 -20.06
N THR A 432 21.79 -39.84 -20.01
CA THR A 432 22.46 -41.10 -19.70
C THR A 432 22.31 -42.07 -20.85
N PHE A 433 23.42 -42.68 -21.25
CA PHE A 433 23.50 -43.75 -22.25
C PHE A 433 23.90 -45.05 -21.54
N PRO A 434 22.93 -45.92 -21.17
CA PRO A 434 23.21 -47.12 -20.39
C PRO A 434 24.05 -48.19 -21.12
N SER A 435 24.05 -48.18 -22.45
CA SER A 435 24.70 -49.21 -23.27
C SER A 435 25.98 -48.74 -23.96
N LEU A 436 26.46 -47.52 -23.65
CA LEU A 436 27.63 -46.92 -24.28
C LEU A 436 28.59 -46.38 -23.20
N PRO A 437 29.84 -46.91 -23.14
CA PRO A 437 30.88 -46.37 -22.27
C PRO A 437 31.26 -44.92 -22.61
N CYS A 438 31.79 -44.17 -21.64
CA CYS A 438 32.15 -42.76 -21.86
C CYS A 438 33.30 -42.54 -22.85
N GLU A 439 34.17 -43.54 -23.05
CA GLU A 439 35.35 -43.47 -23.93
C GLU A 439 34.97 -43.43 -25.42
N VAL A 440 33.78 -43.92 -25.78
CA VAL A 440 33.32 -43.98 -27.17
C VAL A 440 32.34 -42.87 -27.53
N LEU A 441 31.80 -42.15 -26.55
CA LEU A 441 30.81 -41.10 -26.78
C LEU A 441 31.47 -39.77 -27.12
N SER A 442 31.09 -39.17 -28.25
CA SER A 442 31.38 -37.78 -28.61
C SER A 442 30.12 -36.93 -28.54
N VAL A 443 30.27 -35.65 -28.22
CA VAL A 443 29.20 -34.65 -28.25
C VAL A 443 29.65 -33.56 -29.19
N ASP A 444 28.97 -33.43 -30.32
CA ASP A 444 29.40 -32.58 -31.43
C ASP A 444 28.32 -31.55 -31.75
N ALA A 445 28.71 -30.31 -32.09
CA ALA A 445 27.78 -29.23 -32.46
C ALA A 445 28.16 -28.58 -33.79
N ILE A 446 27.16 -28.35 -34.64
CA ILE A 446 27.33 -27.80 -35.99
C ILE A 446 26.26 -26.72 -36.21
N ASP A 447 26.68 -25.52 -36.55
CA ASP A 447 25.76 -24.43 -36.90
C ASP A 447 25.41 -24.42 -38.41
N MET A 448 24.36 -23.66 -38.78
CA MET A 448 23.93 -23.52 -40.18
C MET A 448 24.97 -22.87 -41.11
N SER A 449 26.02 -22.23 -40.58
CA SER A 449 27.12 -21.68 -41.38
C SER A 449 28.18 -22.74 -41.71
N GLY A 450 28.01 -23.97 -41.21
CA GLY A 450 28.97 -25.06 -41.36
C GLY A 450 30.20 -24.88 -40.46
N LYS A 451 30.16 -23.94 -39.50
CA LYS A 451 31.20 -23.83 -38.49
C LYS A 451 31.01 -25.01 -37.54
N HIS A 452 31.92 -25.97 -37.66
CA HIS A 452 32.09 -27.01 -36.66
C HIS A 452 32.77 -26.39 -35.45
N GLU A 453 32.05 -26.32 -34.32
CA GLU A 453 32.70 -26.14 -33.02
C GLU A 453 32.97 -27.53 -32.48
N VAL A 454 34.14 -28.08 -32.85
CA VAL A 454 34.68 -29.32 -32.29
C VAL A 454 35.30 -28.94 -30.94
N ASP A 455 34.96 -29.69 -29.90
CA ASP A 455 35.45 -29.52 -28.53
C ASP A 455 35.19 -28.19 -27.82
N LEU A 456 33.92 -28.00 -27.42
CA LEU A 456 33.54 -27.15 -26.30
C LEU A 456 33.99 -27.78 -24.97
N HIS A 457 35.31 -28.00 -24.79
CA HIS A 457 35.90 -28.73 -23.67
C HIS A 457 35.61 -28.16 -22.28
N THR A 458 35.20 -26.91 -22.17
CA THR A 458 35.28 -26.26 -20.85
C THR A 458 34.11 -26.61 -19.92
N ASN A 459 33.00 -27.17 -20.43
CA ASN A 459 31.73 -27.22 -19.67
C ASN A 459 30.90 -28.52 -19.80
N ILE A 460 31.36 -29.57 -20.49
CA ILE A 460 30.67 -30.88 -20.58
C ILE A 460 31.48 -31.96 -19.86
N TRP A 461 30.80 -32.73 -19.02
CA TRP A 461 31.37 -33.80 -18.21
C TRP A 461 30.74 -35.15 -18.57
N LYS A 462 31.57 -36.19 -18.60
CA LYS A 462 31.17 -37.59 -18.83
C LYS A 462 31.45 -38.41 -17.58
N LEU A 463 30.41 -38.98 -16.96
CA LEU A 463 30.52 -39.81 -15.75
C LEU A 463 30.30 -41.27 -16.11
N ARG A 464 31.23 -42.12 -15.69
CA ARG A 464 31.11 -43.58 -15.88
C ARG A 464 30.03 -44.13 -14.95
N LEU A 465 29.18 -44.99 -15.50
CA LEU A 465 28.11 -45.65 -14.78
C LEU A 465 28.29 -47.16 -14.79
N THR A 466 27.96 -47.79 -13.67
CA THR A 466 27.79 -49.25 -13.57
C THR A 466 26.49 -49.71 -14.23
N ARG A 467 26.35 -51.02 -14.39
CA ARG A 467 25.11 -51.67 -14.87
C ARG A 467 23.88 -51.30 -14.05
N GLU A 468 24.05 -51.05 -12.75
CA GLU A 468 23.00 -50.63 -11.82
C GLU A 468 22.75 -49.11 -11.82
N GLY A 469 23.49 -48.34 -12.64
CA GLY A 469 23.36 -46.89 -12.75
C GLY A 469 24.09 -46.08 -11.68
N HIS A 470 24.98 -46.70 -10.89
CA HIS A 470 25.81 -45.99 -9.91
C HIS A 470 27.06 -45.38 -10.56
N ILE A 471 27.42 -44.17 -10.15
CA ILE A 471 28.58 -43.42 -10.63
C ILE A 471 29.86 -44.02 -10.01
N THR A 472 30.77 -44.54 -10.84
CA THR A 472 32.00 -45.22 -10.38
C THR A 472 33.28 -44.39 -10.50
N GLY A 473 33.23 -43.20 -11.12
CA GLY A 473 34.36 -42.27 -11.16
C GLY A 473 34.05 -40.95 -11.87
N THR A 474 34.62 -39.85 -11.36
CA THR A 474 34.51 -38.48 -11.90
C THR A 474 35.74 -38.06 -12.70
N GLU A 475 36.52 -39.01 -13.22
CA GLU A 475 37.76 -38.69 -13.95
C GLU A 475 37.44 -37.94 -15.25
N TYR A 476 38.06 -36.77 -15.39
CA TYR A 476 38.03 -35.94 -16.59
C TYR A 476 38.73 -36.70 -17.73
N LEU A 477 37.94 -37.20 -18.69
CA LEU A 477 38.46 -37.70 -19.97
C LEU A 477 38.70 -36.52 -20.90
N SER A 478 39.86 -35.86 -20.78
CA SER A 478 40.43 -35.12 -21.91
C SER A 478 40.98 -36.10 -22.93
N ASP A 479 40.25 -36.23 -24.03
CA ASP A 479 40.70 -36.51 -25.39
C ASP A 479 41.75 -37.57 -25.71
N LEU A 480 41.29 -38.52 -26.52
CA LEU A 480 42.11 -39.42 -27.32
C LEU A 480 42.12 -39.06 -28.83
N VAL A 481 41.66 -37.87 -29.24
CA VAL A 481 41.58 -37.52 -30.67
C VAL A 481 42.51 -36.37 -31.11
N GLU A 482 43.05 -35.56 -30.19
CA GLU A 482 43.91 -34.41 -30.55
C GLU A 482 45.40 -34.72 -30.80
N LYS A 483 45.77 -35.97 -31.15
CA LYS A 483 47.17 -36.29 -31.52
C LYS A 483 47.48 -36.28 -33.02
N GLU A 484 46.51 -36.10 -33.91
CA GLU A 484 46.77 -36.10 -35.37
C GLU A 484 46.66 -34.74 -36.09
N HIS A 485 46.24 -33.65 -35.44
CA HIS A 485 46.03 -32.36 -36.14
C HIS A 485 46.91 -31.18 -35.70
N SER A 486 47.85 -31.37 -34.78
CA SER A 486 48.79 -30.31 -34.37
C SER A 486 50.05 -30.18 -35.26
N ALA A 487 50.17 -30.94 -36.34
CA ALA A 487 51.38 -30.97 -37.18
C ALA A 487 51.21 -30.32 -38.56
N HIS A 488 50.39 -29.28 -38.75
CA HIS A 488 50.50 -28.44 -39.94
C HIS A 488 50.12 -26.98 -39.68
N LYS A 489 51.11 -26.14 -39.35
CA LYS A 489 51.10 -24.71 -39.70
C LYS A 489 52.45 -24.23 -40.22
N HIS A 490 52.41 -23.89 -41.52
CA HIS A 490 53.15 -22.89 -42.28
C HIS A 490 54.67 -22.95 -42.42
N GLY A 491 55.09 -23.29 -43.63
CA GLY A 491 56.34 -22.86 -44.26
C GLY A 491 56.11 -22.70 -45.76
N ASP A 492 56.49 -21.54 -46.27
CA ASP A 492 56.29 -20.99 -47.60
C ASP A 492 57.16 -21.67 -48.69
N SER A 493 56.71 -21.56 -49.95
CA SER A 493 57.49 -21.58 -51.20
C SER A 493 58.08 -22.89 -51.79
N ASN A 494 57.72 -23.08 -53.07
CA ASN A 494 58.44 -23.63 -54.24
C ASN A 494 58.79 -25.14 -54.39
N ASP A 495 58.38 -25.60 -55.59
CA ASP A 495 59.03 -26.50 -56.55
C ASP A 495 59.30 -27.99 -56.25
N HIS A 496 58.72 -28.81 -57.15
CA HIS A 496 59.24 -30.02 -57.80
C HIS A 496 60.23 -30.95 -57.05
N HIS A 497 59.84 -32.20 -56.83
CA HIS A 497 60.30 -33.37 -57.64
C HIS A 497 59.80 -34.71 -57.08
N GLU A 498 59.39 -35.59 -57.99
CA GLU A 498 59.21 -37.03 -57.80
C GLU A 498 60.55 -37.72 -57.48
N ASP A 499 60.58 -38.71 -56.58
CA ASP A 499 60.90 -40.11 -56.94
C ASP A 499 60.66 -41.09 -55.76
N PRO A 500 60.29 -42.37 -56.02
CA PRO A 500 59.77 -43.33 -55.06
C PRO A 500 60.84 -44.34 -54.63
N ASN A 501 60.99 -44.56 -53.32
CA ASN A 501 61.32 -45.86 -52.75
C ASN A 501 61.50 -45.76 -51.23
N LYS A 502 60.48 -46.18 -50.48
CA LYS A 502 60.73 -47.00 -49.29
C LYS A 502 59.54 -47.89 -48.99
N ASN A 503 59.86 -49.17 -48.97
CA ASN A 503 59.01 -50.32 -48.76
C ASN A 503 58.06 -50.18 -47.56
N LYS A 504 56.85 -50.70 -47.80
CA LYS A 504 56.03 -51.51 -46.89
C LYS A 504 56.66 -51.76 -45.52
N ASN A 505 56.04 -51.20 -44.49
CA ASN A 505 55.82 -51.91 -43.24
C ASN A 505 54.40 -51.62 -42.77
N GLU A 506 53.82 -52.66 -42.19
CA GLU A 506 52.44 -52.84 -41.77
C GLU A 506 51.88 -51.66 -40.98
N HIS A 507 50.65 -51.24 -41.29
CA HIS A 507 49.84 -50.38 -40.44
C HIS A 507 49.41 -51.16 -39.20
N GLY A 508 50.34 -51.28 -38.23
CA GLY A 508 49.99 -51.62 -36.86
C GLY A 508 49.20 -50.48 -36.25
N LEU A 509 47.97 -50.78 -35.85
CA LEU A 509 47.19 -49.93 -34.95
C LEU A 509 48.08 -49.68 -33.70
N GLY A 510 48.34 -48.42 -33.34
CA GLY A 510 49.24 -48.11 -32.22
C GLY A 510 48.80 -48.83 -30.93
N SER A 511 49.76 -49.20 -30.08
CA SER A 511 49.53 -49.90 -28.78
C SER A 511 48.43 -49.28 -27.92
N ASP A 512 48.24 -47.98 -28.05
CA ASP A 512 47.26 -47.18 -27.30
C ASP A 512 45.82 -47.47 -27.78
N ALA A 513 45.61 -47.64 -29.09
CA ALA A 513 44.30 -47.95 -29.66
C ALA A 513 43.90 -49.41 -29.40
N GLU A 514 44.84 -50.37 -29.39
CA GLU A 514 44.55 -51.75 -28.98
C GLU A 514 44.16 -51.83 -27.50
N THR A 515 44.82 -51.06 -26.64
CA THR A 515 44.50 -50.99 -25.20
C THR A 515 43.12 -50.37 -24.97
N MET A 516 42.79 -49.29 -25.71
CA MET A 516 41.47 -48.67 -25.68
C MET A 516 40.37 -49.64 -26.13
N ILE A 517 40.56 -50.35 -27.25
CA ILE A 517 39.58 -51.35 -27.72
C ILE A 517 39.32 -52.41 -26.66
N LYS A 518 40.37 -52.91 -26.00
CA LYS A 518 40.24 -53.92 -24.93
C LYS A 518 39.48 -53.37 -23.73
N ASN A 519 39.77 -52.15 -23.30
CA ASN A 519 39.10 -51.52 -22.16
C ASN A 519 37.62 -51.27 -22.45
N VAL A 520 37.30 -50.75 -23.64
CA VAL A 520 35.92 -50.52 -24.08
C VAL A 520 35.14 -51.83 -24.17
N LYS A 521 35.72 -52.89 -24.73
CA LYS A 521 35.05 -54.21 -24.80
C LYS A 521 34.75 -54.76 -23.41
N ASN A 522 35.72 -54.68 -22.48
CA ASN A 522 35.50 -55.08 -21.08
C ASN A 522 34.41 -54.25 -20.40
N ALA A 523 34.40 -52.93 -20.62
CA ALA A 523 33.36 -52.03 -20.09
C ALA A 523 31.97 -52.39 -20.62
N MET A 524 31.86 -52.70 -21.92
CA MET A 524 30.60 -53.16 -22.53
C MET A 524 30.14 -54.52 -21.97
N GLU A 525 31.05 -55.47 -21.76
CA GLU A 525 30.74 -56.77 -21.14
C GLU A 525 30.25 -56.62 -19.69
N ASN A 526 30.83 -55.67 -18.94
CA ASN A 526 30.40 -55.32 -17.59
C ASN A 526 29.08 -54.54 -17.53
N GLY A 527 28.53 -54.13 -18.68
CA GLY A 527 27.32 -53.33 -18.77
C GLY A 527 27.52 -51.89 -18.30
N GLU A 528 28.71 -51.32 -18.52
CA GLU A 528 29.00 -49.93 -18.19
C GLU A 528 28.33 -48.95 -19.16
N GLY A 529 27.79 -47.87 -18.59
CA GLY A 529 27.17 -46.77 -19.32
C GLY A 529 27.87 -45.44 -19.06
N CYS A 530 27.30 -44.38 -19.62
CA CYS A 530 27.83 -43.03 -19.44
C CYS A 530 26.73 -42.00 -19.22
N GLN A 531 26.93 -41.09 -18.26
CA GLN A 531 26.13 -39.89 -18.11
C GLN A 531 26.87 -38.67 -18.64
N VAL A 532 26.30 -38.00 -19.63
CA VAL A 532 26.78 -36.73 -20.18
C VAL A 532 26.00 -35.61 -19.52
N PHE A 533 26.68 -34.73 -18.79
CA PHE A 533 26.07 -33.57 -18.16
C PHE A 533 26.90 -32.30 -18.35
N GLY A 534 26.27 -31.13 -18.47
CA GLY A 534 26.99 -29.86 -18.57
C GLY A 534 26.29 -28.80 -19.40
N VAL A 535 27.03 -27.78 -19.84
CA VAL A 535 26.52 -26.65 -20.63
C VAL A 535 27.29 -26.53 -21.94
N LEU A 536 26.56 -26.48 -23.05
CA LEU A 536 27.10 -26.29 -24.39
C LEU A 536 26.75 -24.88 -24.87
N ASP A 537 27.74 -24.01 -24.97
CA ASP A 537 27.56 -22.62 -25.43
C ASP A 537 27.70 -22.56 -26.95
N VAL A 538 26.58 -22.44 -27.67
CA VAL A 538 26.56 -22.34 -29.14
C VAL A 538 26.15 -20.96 -29.61
N GLN A 539 26.41 -20.62 -30.87
CA GLN A 539 25.86 -19.42 -31.48
C GLN A 539 24.32 -19.51 -31.54
N ARG A 540 23.62 -18.39 -31.30
CA ARG A 540 22.16 -18.29 -31.39
C ARG A 540 21.68 -18.24 -32.86
N VAL A 541 21.93 -19.32 -33.58
CA VAL A 541 21.49 -19.59 -34.94
C VAL A 541 20.94 -21.02 -35.02
N ALA A 542 20.18 -21.34 -36.05
CA ALA A 542 19.78 -22.72 -36.27
C ALA A 542 21.02 -23.62 -36.42
N GLY A 543 20.91 -24.86 -35.97
CA GLY A 543 22.03 -25.78 -35.91
C GLY A 543 21.60 -27.17 -35.46
N ASN A 544 22.57 -28.03 -35.20
CA ASN A 544 22.33 -29.31 -34.58
C ASN A 544 23.49 -29.66 -33.64
N PHE A 545 23.16 -30.23 -32.50
CA PHE A 545 24.13 -30.95 -31.70
C PHE A 545 23.74 -32.43 -31.68
N HIS A 546 24.73 -33.31 -31.57
CA HIS A 546 24.47 -34.74 -31.57
C HIS A 546 25.45 -35.49 -30.69
N VAL A 547 24.95 -36.58 -30.10
CA VAL A 547 25.76 -37.51 -29.34
C VAL A 547 25.95 -38.76 -30.17
N SER A 548 27.20 -39.14 -30.41
CA SER A 548 27.52 -40.23 -31.32
C SER A 548 28.74 -41.03 -30.90
N VAL A 549 29.03 -42.09 -31.66
CA VAL A 549 30.26 -42.88 -31.55
C VAL A 549 31.26 -42.58 -32.68
N HIS A 550 30.95 -41.62 -33.55
CA HIS A 550 31.75 -41.26 -34.73
C HIS A 550 32.98 -40.40 -34.41
N GLY A 551 33.14 -39.94 -33.17
CA GLY A 551 34.41 -39.35 -32.72
C GLY A 551 35.57 -40.34 -32.76
N LEU A 552 35.30 -41.64 -32.90
CA LEU A 552 36.29 -42.68 -33.13
C LEU A 552 36.58 -42.87 -34.62
N ASN A 553 37.82 -43.22 -34.94
CA ASN A 553 38.18 -43.68 -36.28
C ASN A 553 37.26 -44.85 -36.69
N ILE A 554 36.70 -44.80 -37.90
CA ILE A 554 35.74 -45.79 -38.42
C ILE A 554 36.25 -47.23 -38.31
N PHE A 555 37.56 -47.46 -38.44
CA PHE A 555 38.16 -48.78 -38.30
C PHE A 555 38.16 -49.27 -36.85
N VAL A 556 38.40 -48.37 -35.89
CA VAL A 556 38.36 -48.66 -34.44
C VAL A 556 36.93 -48.93 -34.00
N ALA A 557 35.97 -48.11 -34.43
CA ALA A 557 34.56 -48.33 -34.14
C ALA A 557 34.08 -49.67 -34.70
N GLN A 558 34.52 -50.05 -35.92
CA GLN A 558 34.20 -51.34 -36.53
C GLN A 558 34.75 -52.53 -35.70
N GLN A 559 35.94 -52.39 -35.11
CA GLN A 559 36.54 -53.43 -34.26
C GLN A 559 35.87 -53.54 -32.88
N ILE A 560 35.30 -52.45 -32.36
CA ILE A 560 34.61 -52.43 -31.05
C ILE A 560 33.22 -53.04 -31.17
N PHE A 561 32.43 -52.59 -32.14
CA PHE A 561 31.01 -52.92 -32.25
C PHE A 561 30.70 -54.04 -33.25
N ASP A 562 31.67 -54.53 -34.02
CA ASP A 562 31.43 -55.51 -35.11
C ASP A 562 30.38 -55.03 -36.14
N GLY A 563 30.35 -53.71 -36.35
CA GLY A 563 29.48 -53.02 -37.31
C GLY A 563 28.40 -52.14 -36.69
N ALA A 564 27.93 -51.19 -37.49
CA ALA A 564 26.99 -50.15 -37.05
C ALA A 564 25.62 -50.70 -36.56
N LYS A 565 25.27 -51.96 -36.88
CA LYS A 565 24.04 -52.63 -36.43
C LYS A 565 24.01 -53.01 -34.95
N ASN A 566 25.17 -53.08 -34.30
CA ASN A 566 25.26 -53.53 -32.90
C ASN A 566 25.41 -52.35 -31.93
N VAL A 567 25.44 -51.11 -32.45
CA VAL A 567 25.55 -49.91 -31.61
C VAL A 567 24.19 -49.61 -31.00
N ASN A 568 24.11 -49.64 -29.67
CA ASN A 568 22.87 -49.38 -28.95
C ASN A 568 22.88 -47.95 -28.37
N VAL A 569 22.22 -47.02 -29.05
CA VAL A 569 22.07 -45.61 -28.63
C VAL A 569 20.86 -45.38 -27.70
N SER A 570 20.48 -46.40 -26.92
CA SER A 570 19.50 -46.23 -25.84
C SER A 570 19.95 -45.09 -24.94
N HIS A 571 19.01 -44.24 -24.53
CA HIS A 571 19.32 -43.07 -23.72
C HIS A 571 18.16 -42.63 -22.85
N VAL A 572 18.50 -41.94 -21.77
CA VAL A 572 17.59 -41.29 -20.82
C VAL A 572 17.95 -39.82 -20.80
N ILE A 573 17.01 -38.95 -21.15
CA ILE A 573 17.18 -37.50 -21.04
C ILE A 573 16.65 -37.11 -19.67
N HIS A 574 17.54 -36.75 -18.74
CA HIS A 574 17.15 -36.28 -17.41
C HIS A 574 16.72 -34.82 -17.47
N ASP A 575 17.50 -34.00 -18.17
CA ASP A 575 17.26 -32.57 -18.31
C ASP A 575 17.81 -32.06 -19.65
N LEU A 576 16.99 -31.32 -20.39
CA LEU A 576 17.44 -30.58 -21.56
C LEU A 576 16.78 -29.19 -21.58
N SER A 577 17.58 -28.14 -21.44
CA SER A 577 17.08 -26.77 -21.46
C SER A 577 17.96 -25.81 -22.28
N PHE A 578 17.32 -24.82 -22.88
CA PHE A 578 17.97 -23.80 -23.68
C PHE A 578 17.93 -22.48 -22.89
N GLY A 579 18.95 -22.21 -22.08
CA GLY A 579 18.97 -21.10 -21.13
C GLY A 579 18.56 -21.46 -19.69
N PRO A 580 18.53 -20.46 -18.80
CA PRO A 580 18.19 -20.63 -17.38
C PRO A 580 16.71 -20.97 -17.18
N LYS A 581 16.40 -21.76 -16.15
CA LYS A 581 15.01 -22.16 -15.84
C LYS A 581 14.25 -21.06 -15.09
N TYR A 582 12.95 -20.96 -15.33
CA TYR A 582 12.03 -20.10 -14.58
C TYR A 582 10.95 -20.92 -13.86
N PRO A 583 10.33 -20.39 -12.79
CA PRO A 583 9.30 -21.12 -12.05
C PRO A 583 8.14 -21.57 -12.94
N GLY A 584 7.85 -22.88 -12.96
CA GLY A 584 6.75 -23.46 -13.71
C GLY A 584 7.07 -23.83 -15.16
N ILE A 585 8.32 -23.69 -15.63
CA ILE A 585 8.73 -24.28 -16.91
C ILE A 585 8.77 -25.81 -16.81
N HIS A 586 8.20 -26.49 -17.80
CA HIS A 586 8.30 -27.93 -17.96
C HIS A 586 8.82 -28.21 -19.37
N ASN A 587 10.04 -28.74 -19.50
CA ASN A 587 10.59 -29.02 -20.83
C ASN A 587 10.00 -30.34 -21.36
N PRO A 588 9.69 -30.44 -22.66
CA PRO A 588 9.07 -31.64 -23.22
C PRO A 588 9.89 -32.95 -23.12
N LEU A 589 11.22 -32.85 -23.02
CA LEU A 589 12.12 -34.01 -23.03
C LEU A 589 12.62 -34.43 -21.63
N ASP A 590 12.28 -33.69 -20.58
CA ASP A 590 12.74 -34.00 -19.22
C ASP A 590 12.17 -35.34 -18.76
N GLY A 591 13.05 -36.22 -18.25
CA GLY A 591 12.70 -37.57 -17.79
C GLY A 591 12.35 -38.57 -18.90
N THR A 592 12.59 -38.25 -20.18
CA THR A 592 12.24 -39.16 -21.28
C THR A 592 13.26 -40.30 -21.41
N THR A 593 12.78 -41.52 -21.65
CA THR A 593 13.62 -42.71 -21.80
C THR A 593 13.34 -43.37 -23.14
N ARG A 594 14.39 -43.74 -23.87
CA ARG A 594 14.33 -44.49 -25.13
C ARG A 594 15.27 -45.67 -25.04
N ILE A 595 14.71 -46.87 -24.95
CA ILE A 595 15.45 -48.12 -24.91
C ILE A 595 15.19 -48.87 -26.22
N LEU A 596 16.27 -49.22 -26.91
CA LEU A 596 16.24 -50.05 -28.11
C LEU A 596 16.39 -51.53 -27.71
N HIS A 597 15.49 -52.36 -28.24
CA HIS A 597 15.54 -53.81 -28.13
C HIS A 597 15.83 -54.39 -29.52
N ASP A 598 16.89 -55.20 -29.63
CA ASP A 598 17.29 -55.98 -30.82
C ASP A 598 17.37 -55.20 -32.15
N THR A 599 17.52 -53.88 -32.06
CA THR A 599 17.58 -52.97 -33.21
C THR A 599 18.56 -51.84 -32.93
N SER A 600 19.16 -51.34 -33.99
CA SER A 600 20.04 -50.19 -33.96
C SER A 600 19.55 -49.15 -34.97
N GLY A 601 19.78 -47.88 -34.68
CA GLY A 601 19.25 -46.80 -35.48
C GLY A 601 19.52 -45.45 -34.87
N THR A 602 19.17 -44.41 -35.61
CA THR A 602 19.45 -43.02 -35.27
C THR A 602 18.18 -42.36 -34.73
N PHE A 603 18.28 -41.69 -33.58
CA PHE A 603 17.24 -40.81 -33.07
C PHE A 603 17.48 -39.39 -33.59
N LYS A 604 16.41 -38.72 -34.03
CA LYS A 604 16.42 -37.33 -34.44
C LYS A 604 15.32 -36.56 -33.72
N TYR A 605 15.71 -35.61 -32.90
CA TYR A 605 14.84 -34.66 -32.22
C TYR A 605 14.88 -33.34 -33.00
N TYR A 606 13.76 -32.98 -33.62
CA TYR A 606 13.58 -31.67 -34.23
C TYR A 606 13.00 -30.72 -33.20
N ILE A 607 13.77 -29.73 -32.80
CA ILE A 607 13.48 -28.80 -31.72
C ILE A 607 13.19 -27.42 -32.31
N LYS A 608 12.00 -26.87 -32.04
CA LYS A 608 11.71 -25.47 -32.34
C LYS A 608 11.84 -24.65 -31.07
N ILE A 609 12.91 -23.86 -30.98
CA ILE A 609 13.21 -23.01 -29.83
C ILE A 609 12.39 -21.73 -29.94
N VAL A 610 11.68 -21.37 -28.89
CA VAL A 610 10.90 -20.14 -28.76
C VAL A 610 11.56 -19.26 -27.71
N PRO A 611 12.26 -18.18 -28.12
CA PRO A 611 12.84 -17.23 -27.19
C PRO A 611 11.79 -16.72 -26.21
N THR A 612 12.12 -16.72 -24.92
CA THR A 612 11.20 -16.39 -23.85
C THR A 612 11.84 -15.41 -22.87
N GLU A 613 11.12 -14.35 -22.52
CA GLU A 613 11.57 -13.43 -21.47
C GLU A 613 10.64 -13.58 -20.27
N TYR A 614 11.17 -14.07 -19.15
CA TYR A 614 10.41 -14.13 -17.91
C TYR A 614 10.66 -12.87 -17.07
N ARG A 615 9.59 -12.20 -16.64
CA ARG A 615 9.63 -10.98 -15.83
C ARG A 615 8.97 -11.25 -14.49
N ASP A 616 9.76 -11.18 -13.42
CA ASP A 616 9.28 -11.36 -12.05
C ASP A 616 8.50 -10.12 -11.56
N LEU A 617 7.89 -10.24 -10.37
CA LEU A 617 7.23 -9.11 -9.69
C LEU A 617 8.17 -7.93 -9.37
N SER A 618 9.49 -8.16 -9.34
CA SER A 618 10.51 -7.13 -9.11
C SER A 618 10.99 -6.47 -10.41
N HIS A 619 10.34 -6.78 -11.54
CA HIS A 619 10.71 -6.34 -12.89
C HIS A 619 12.10 -6.78 -13.37
N ARG A 620 12.69 -7.82 -12.76
CA ARG A 620 13.91 -8.46 -13.28
C ARG A 620 13.56 -9.28 -14.51
N VAL A 621 14.35 -9.11 -15.57
CA VAL A 621 14.16 -9.82 -16.84
C VAL A 621 15.15 -10.99 -16.88
N MET A 622 14.63 -12.21 -16.99
CA MET A 622 15.41 -13.42 -17.17
C MET A 622 15.21 -13.93 -18.60
N PRO A 623 16.22 -13.83 -19.48
CA PRO A 623 16.16 -14.41 -20.81
C PRO A 623 16.29 -15.93 -20.71
N THR A 624 15.35 -16.64 -21.31
CA THR A 624 15.26 -18.11 -21.33
C THR A 624 14.64 -18.55 -22.66
N ASN A 625 14.47 -19.85 -22.88
CA ASN A 625 13.78 -20.35 -24.06
C ASN A 625 12.87 -21.52 -23.70
N GLN A 626 11.69 -21.51 -24.30
CA GLN A 626 10.83 -22.67 -24.37
C GLN A 626 11.14 -23.42 -25.66
N PHE A 627 10.74 -24.68 -25.77
CA PHE A 627 10.85 -25.38 -27.04
C PHE A 627 9.74 -26.42 -27.22
N SER A 628 9.45 -26.74 -28.47
CA SER A 628 8.68 -27.92 -28.86
C SER A 628 9.59 -28.93 -29.54
N VAL A 629 9.22 -30.20 -29.48
CA VAL A 629 10.02 -31.30 -30.03
C VAL A 629 9.17 -32.22 -30.89
N THR A 630 9.74 -32.68 -32.00
CA THR A 630 9.25 -33.80 -32.80
C THR A 630 10.33 -34.85 -32.89
N GLU A 631 10.01 -36.09 -32.52
CA GLU A 631 10.94 -37.21 -32.50
C GLU A 631 10.77 -38.10 -33.72
N TYR A 632 11.90 -38.54 -34.29
CA TYR A 632 11.96 -39.56 -35.33
C TYR A 632 13.03 -40.58 -35.02
N PHE A 633 12.70 -41.85 -35.21
CA PHE A 633 13.66 -42.95 -35.16
C PHE A 633 13.85 -43.53 -36.57
N VAL A 634 15.11 -43.64 -36.99
CA VAL A 634 15.49 -44.21 -38.28
C VAL A 634 16.29 -45.48 -38.03
N PRO A 635 15.74 -46.69 -38.24
CA PRO A 635 16.46 -47.94 -38.05
C PRO A 635 17.56 -48.10 -39.10
N ILE A 636 18.72 -48.63 -38.69
CA ILE A 636 19.86 -48.84 -39.58
C ILE A 636 19.69 -50.12 -40.40
N ARG A 637 19.87 -50.03 -41.73
CA ARG A 637 19.85 -51.16 -42.64
C ARG A 637 21.26 -51.65 -42.92
N ALA A 638 21.41 -52.88 -43.41
CA ALA A 638 22.71 -53.50 -43.69
C ALA A 638 23.59 -52.76 -44.72
N ILE A 639 22.99 -51.86 -45.50
CA ILE A 639 23.64 -51.15 -46.61
C ILE A 639 24.05 -49.73 -46.19
N ASP A 640 23.55 -49.25 -45.05
CA ASP A 640 23.77 -47.88 -44.60
C ASP A 640 25.20 -47.73 -44.05
N ARG A 641 25.95 -46.75 -44.56
CA ARG A 641 27.32 -46.43 -44.12
C ARG A 641 27.36 -45.44 -42.94
N SER A 642 26.21 -45.02 -42.44
CA SER A 642 26.08 -44.07 -41.33
C SER A 642 26.01 -44.81 -40.00
N TRP A 643 26.80 -44.41 -39.01
CA TRP A 643 26.68 -44.95 -37.66
C TRP A 643 25.50 -44.32 -36.89
N PRO A 644 24.86 -45.08 -35.99
CA PRO A 644 23.82 -44.61 -35.09
C PRO A 644 24.28 -43.45 -34.22
N ALA A 645 23.39 -42.48 -34.06
CA ALA A 645 23.61 -41.33 -33.20
C ALA A 645 22.27 -40.77 -32.68
N VAL A 646 22.35 -39.86 -31.73
CA VAL A 646 21.21 -39.08 -31.23
C VAL A 646 21.40 -37.63 -31.65
N TYR A 647 20.63 -37.20 -32.65
CA TYR A 647 20.68 -35.83 -33.17
C TYR A 647 19.60 -34.95 -32.55
N PHE A 648 19.98 -33.74 -32.18
CA PHE A 648 19.11 -32.66 -31.76
C PHE A 648 19.24 -31.51 -32.76
N LEU A 649 18.35 -31.49 -33.74
CA LEU A 649 18.29 -30.45 -34.77
C LEU A 649 17.41 -29.32 -34.25
N TYR A 650 17.95 -28.13 -34.07
CA TYR A 650 17.21 -27.02 -33.49
C TYR A 650 17.15 -25.79 -34.42
N ASP A 651 16.02 -25.12 -34.39
CA ASP A 651 15.76 -23.89 -35.12
C ASP A 651 15.08 -22.87 -34.21
N LEU A 652 15.38 -21.58 -34.40
CA LEU A 652 14.81 -20.50 -33.59
C LEU A 652 13.51 -19.97 -34.19
N SER A 653 12.54 -19.70 -33.35
CA SER A 653 11.32 -19.00 -33.72
C SER A 653 11.60 -17.49 -33.85
N PRO A 654 11.06 -16.81 -34.88
CA PRO A 654 11.16 -15.36 -34.98
C PRO A 654 10.28 -14.61 -33.96
N ILE A 655 9.51 -15.35 -33.14
CA ILE A 655 8.58 -14.82 -32.14
C ILE A 655 9.16 -15.05 -30.75
N ILE A 656 9.27 -13.98 -29.95
CA ILE A 656 9.57 -14.00 -28.53
C ILE A 656 8.27 -14.07 -27.73
N VAL A 657 8.23 -14.90 -26.69
CA VAL A 657 7.18 -14.93 -25.67
C VAL A 657 7.64 -14.21 -24.41
N THR A 658 7.05 -13.07 -24.09
CA THR A 658 7.27 -12.39 -22.79
C THR A 658 6.25 -12.89 -21.78
N ILE A 659 6.71 -13.53 -20.71
CA ILE A 659 5.90 -13.98 -19.58
C ILE A 659 6.07 -12.96 -18.44
N LYS A 660 4.98 -12.31 -18.04
CA LYS A 660 4.99 -11.31 -16.97
C LYS A 660 4.22 -11.82 -15.77
N GLU A 661 4.84 -11.82 -14.60
CA GLU A 661 4.12 -11.99 -13.34
C GLU A 661 3.45 -10.68 -12.93
N GLU A 662 2.13 -10.72 -12.78
CA GLU A 662 1.35 -9.58 -12.35
C GLU A 662 0.55 -9.90 -11.09
N ARG A 663 0.27 -8.85 -10.32
CA ARG A 663 -0.72 -8.86 -9.24
C ARG A 663 -1.95 -8.10 -9.67
N ARG A 664 -3.11 -8.60 -9.25
CA ARG A 664 -4.37 -7.92 -9.54
C ARG A 664 -4.41 -6.58 -8.84
N SER A 665 -5.05 -5.60 -9.48
CA SER A 665 -5.21 -4.28 -8.89
C SER A 665 -6.09 -4.35 -7.64
N PHE A 666 -5.80 -3.49 -6.67
CA PHE A 666 -6.59 -3.38 -5.46
C PHE A 666 -8.06 -3.01 -5.75
N LEU A 667 -8.30 -2.19 -6.78
CA LEU A 667 -9.67 -1.83 -7.21
C LEU A 667 -10.46 -3.05 -7.69
N HIS A 668 -9.82 -3.97 -8.43
CA HIS A 668 -10.46 -5.20 -8.88
C HIS A 668 -10.83 -6.13 -7.70
N PHE A 669 -10.08 -6.09 -6.60
CA PHE A 669 -10.44 -6.82 -5.39
C PHE A 669 -11.67 -6.20 -4.70
N ILE A 670 -11.71 -4.88 -4.55
CA ILE A 670 -12.84 -4.18 -3.93
C ILE A 670 -14.13 -4.37 -4.72
N THR A 671 -14.10 -4.33 -6.05
CA THR A 671 -15.30 -4.56 -6.87
C THR A 671 -15.87 -5.97 -6.69
N ARG A 672 -15.02 -7.00 -6.65
CA ARG A 672 -15.44 -8.38 -6.37
C ARG A 672 -15.96 -8.55 -4.95
N LEU A 673 -15.33 -7.90 -3.98
CA LEU A 673 -15.78 -7.92 -2.59
C LEU A 673 -17.19 -7.32 -2.44
N CYS A 674 -17.45 -6.18 -3.07
CA CYS A 674 -18.78 -5.58 -3.10
C CYS A 674 -19.83 -6.50 -3.75
N ALA A 675 -19.46 -7.22 -4.82
CA ALA A 675 -20.36 -8.19 -5.46
C ALA A 675 -20.68 -9.38 -4.54
N VAL A 676 -19.71 -9.90 -3.79
CA VAL A 676 -19.92 -10.96 -2.80
C VAL A 676 -20.86 -10.49 -1.68
N LEU A 677 -20.61 -9.31 -1.12
CA LEU A 677 -21.45 -8.75 -0.05
C LEU A 677 -22.89 -8.48 -0.51
N GLY A 678 -23.05 -7.86 -1.69
CA GLY A 678 -24.36 -7.58 -2.26
C GLY A 678 -25.14 -8.84 -2.64
N GLY A 679 -24.47 -9.81 -3.28
CA GLY A 679 -25.07 -11.07 -3.71
C GLY A 679 -25.52 -11.94 -2.54
N THR A 680 -24.67 -12.08 -1.51
CA THR A 680 -25.02 -12.86 -0.31
C THR A 680 -26.16 -12.22 0.49
N PHE A 681 -26.20 -10.89 0.61
CA PHE A 681 -27.30 -10.18 1.25
C PHE A 681 -28.64 -10.38 0.51
N ALA A 682 -28.64 -10.29 -0.82
CA ALA A 682 -29.83 -10.52 -1.63
C ALA A 682 -30.35 -11.97 -1.51
N LEU A 683 -29.44 -12.96 -1.59
CA LEU A 683 -29.77 -14.39 -1.45
C LEU A 683 -30.34 -14.74 -0.08
N THR A 684 -29.73 -14.25 0.99
CA THR A 684 -30.21 -14.50 2.36
C THR A 684 -31.59 -13.89 2.60
N GLY A 685 -31.85 -12.67 2.08
CA GLY A 685 -33.16 -12.05 2.13
C GLY A 685 -34.24 -12.81 1.33
N MET A 686 -33.87 -13.40 0.19
CA MET A 686 -34.78 -14.28 -0.56
C MET A 686 -35.05 -15.59 0.21
N LEU A 687 -34.00 -16.26 0.69
CA LEU A 687 -34.14 -17.52 1.44
C LEU A 687 -34.98 -17.37 2.70
N ASP A 688 -34.85 -16.26 3.43
CA ASP A 688 -35.65 -15.98 4.61
C ASP A 688 -37.15 -15.90 4.27
N ARG A 689 -37.52 -15.18 3.20
CA ARG A 689 -38.92 -15.08 2.74
C ARG A 689 -39.48 -16.43 2.29
N TRP A 690 -38.68 -17.25 1.62
CA TRP A 690 -39.09 -18.57 1.16
C TRP A 690 -39.30 -19.54 2.33
N MET A 691 -38.34 -19.58 3.25
CA MET A 691 -38.39 -20.41 4.45
C MET A 691 -39.58 -20.01 5.35
N TYR A 692 -39.83 -18.71 5.52
CA TYR A 692 -41.00 -18.23 6.26
C TYR A 692 -42.31 -18.75 5.64
N ARG A 693 -42.47 -18.64 4.31
CA ARG A 693 -43.67 -19.15 3.60
C ARG A 693 -43.82 -20.67 3.71
N ILE A 694 -42.72 -21.41 3.66
CA ILE A 694 -42.73 -22.87 3.80
C ILE A 694 -43.16 -23.25 5.23
N ILE A 695 -42.59 -22.62 6.26
CA ILE A 695 -42.96 -22.87 7.66
C ILE A 695 -44.42 -22.52 7.91
N GLU A 696 -44.92 -21.42 7.34
CA GLU A 696 -46.33 -21.01 7.44
C GLU A 696 -47.27 -22.04 6.77
N ALA A 697 -46.89 -22.57 5.60
CA ALA A 697 -47.66 -23.59 4.89
C ALA A 697 -47.75 -24.91 5.68
N PHE A 698 -46.65 -25.35 6.30
CA PHE A 698 -46.63 -26.57 7.13
C PHE A 698 -47.32 -26.40 8.48
N THR A 699 -47.30 -25.21 9.08
CA THR A 699 -47.98 -24.95 10.37
C THR A 699 -49.49 -24.82 10.20
N LYS A 700 -49.98 -24.16 9.13
CA LYS A 700 -51.43 -24.12 8.82
C LYS A 700 -52.03 -25.49 8.47
N SER A 701 -51.25 -26.41 7.89
CA SER A 701 -51.71 -27.77 7.56
C SER A 701 -52.03 -28.62 8.81
N LYS A 702 -51.38 -28.38 9.96
CA LYS A 702 -51.63 -29.16 11.19
C LYS A 702 -52.88 -28.74 11.96
N THR A 703 -53.36 -27.50 11.81
CA THR A 703 -54.55 -27.01 12.54
C THR A 703 -55.87 -27.47 11.91
N GLY A 704 -55.84 -28.02 10.69
CA GLY A 704 -57.03 -28.55 10.00
C GLY A 704 -57.45 -29.98 10.36
N SER A 705 -56.75 -30.67 11.28
CA SER A 705 -56.97 -32.10 11.56
C SER A 705 -57.48 -32.42 12.99
N ILE A 706 -57.76 -31.42 13.84
CA ILE A 706 -58.24 -31.64 15.23
C ILE A 706 -59.64 -31.01 15.46
N LEU A 707 -60.43 -30.87 14.40
CA LEU A 707 -61.87 -30.61 14.50
C LEU A 707 -62.58 -31.59 13.56
N ARG A 708 -62.68 -32.84 14.00
CA ARG A 708 -63.70 -33.79 13.55
C ARG A 708 -64.11 -34.70 14.70
#